data_AF-A0A9D6GB03-F1
#
_entry.id   AF-A0A9D6GB03-F1
#
_cell.length_a   1.000
_cell.length_b   1.000
_cell.length_c   1.000
_cell.angle_alpha   90.00
_cell.angle_beta   90.00
_cell.angle_gamma   90.00
#
_symmetry.space_group_name_H-M   'P 1'
#
loop_
_entity.id
_entity.type
_entity.pdbx_description
1 polymer ?
#
loop_
_entity_poly.entity_id
_entity_poly.type
_entity_poly.pdbx_seq_one_letter_code
_entity_poly.pdbx_strand_id
1 'polypeptide(L)'
;MAEGGREIRRWRLIPLSLLAIGLCAPAANAVTLSELSEQVNRAAAGNLTEEQEQALFGSLADVSVEVANRYDAWVRSGAAEAKASAAGLADGLLPLLERLYEHHQGKIDRAQNQIIAQDGDPESLYGQKWWQLDRGFSLAAAGQLGWLHYRAAMLHPEAKEKRREWLKKSVKEFSEFVYAQDPKMSGESLLGRAMAERELGERDQAIGDLQAVLERGKDSPLYWPARLALAEVKSSGGSSDALAETHKLLGEAAAAGMPADMLNQIRLLRLEALAATAAHGSMSESARREAEALSRQLSQLGSVWSRRVFEIAMSHMKDPRLLLGSAASAEWVAAENLASADKFQEAIPAYQAVLRSTDPGAREHAVEAHHRLGVCYFRVGRYAEAEREFRTYLNAAPHASLAAEAAYLQFRSAEGMYRHKPSVESRGMFTAAVENYVKNYSKHENLYEGAFRLGEILQSERRFQEAADAYEKVKGPAAFEVRAAAAAVQSLADTLSNAPKDADRAWAEGQRNRAARNYDWFSRAAGSERAGATAELRARATLAKAMSESAGPSPRLAQSLDTLRDFEKRFPGATDLHLLAGALRLAAASGLGRYDEAAKGVAALPSTKQAPGFDDLLEKVAHNFLRTAADAAVDDPNMGQKWAALAAAVFDRLKTDGRPIPGDVKSNLAQVYTEQGRLDDAAALYRDLVSQAPKSKTVLRNAAMVADRRNAAAEAADYWARLSMQEEVATPAWYETRLAAARALMASNQPGKACQSVQEVDAFRPDLRDRPTKQKFLDLAVKACNKPQG
;
A
#
# COMPACT_ATOMS: atom_id res chain seq x y z
N MET A 1 -32.53 -18.44 -21.91
CA MET A 1 -31.99 -17.90 -20.63
C MET A 1 -31.46 -18.97 -19.66
N ALA A 2 -31.65 -20.28 -19.89
CA ALA A 2 -31.19 -21.36 -18.98
C ALA A 2 -29.87 -22.05 -19.37
N GLU A 3 -29.25 -21.69 -20.50
CA GLU A 3 -27.97 -22.26 -20.96
C GLU A 3 -26.74 -21.48 -20.46
N GLY A 4 -26.85 -20.15 -20.32
CA GLY A 4 -25.75 -19.32 -19.81
C GLY A 4 -25.36 -19.63 -18.36
N GLY A 5 -26.32 -20.02 -17.52
CA GLY A 5 -26.07 -20.40 -16.12
C GLY A 5 -25.33 -21.74 -15.94
N ARG A 6 -25.30 -22.60 -16.96
CA ARG A 6 -24.58 -23.88 -16.93
C ARG A 6 -23.11 -23.74 -17.33
N GLU A 7 -22.78 -22.83 -18.25
CA GLU A 7 -21.39 -22.51 -18.54
C GLU A 7 -20.70 -21.80 -17.37
N ILE A 8 -21.35 -20.85 -16.70
CA ILE A 8 -20.76 -20.14 -15.54
C ILE A 8 -20.44 -21.10 -14.37
N ARG A 9 -21.20 -22.19 -14.22
CA ARG A 9 -20.91 -23.26 -13.24
C ARG A 9 -19.74 -24.17 -13.63
N ARG A 10 -19.33 -24.21 -14.91
CA ARG A 10 -18.13 -24.94 -15.37
C ARG A 10 -16.83 -24.21 -15.02
N TRP A 11 -16.85 -22.94 -14.58
CA TRP A 11 -15.62 -22.14 -14.40
C TRP A 11 -15.44 -21.59 -12.99
N ARG A 12 -16.25 -22.01 -12.03
CA ARG A 12 -15.98 -21.77 -10.62
C ARG A 12 -15.00 -22.84 -10.14
N LEU A 13 -14.00 -22.41 -9.38
CA LEU A 13 -13.40 -23.12 -8.24
C LEU A 13 -11.87 -23.04 -8.24
N ILE A 14 -11.35 -21.86 -7.94
CA ILE A 14 -10.21 -21.75 -7.04
C ILE A 14 -10.59 -20.74 -5.95
N PRO A 15 -11.29 -21.11 -4.87
CA PRO A 15 -11.32 -20.27 -3.67
C PRO A 15 -9.98 -20.50 -2.93
N LEU A 16 -9.06 -19.55 -3.00
CA LEU A 16 -7.78 -19.57 -2.27
C LEU A 16 -7.91 -18.64 -1.06
N SER A 17 -7.87 -19.21 0.14
CA SER A 17 -7.89 -18.45 1.41
C SER A 17 -6.60 -18.68 2.18
N LEU A 18 -5.44 -18.47 1.54
CA LEU A 18 -4.13 -18.85 2.09
C LEU A 18 -3.00 -17.83 1.82
N LEU A 19 -3.31 -16.54 1.95
CA LEU A 19 -2.30 -15.48 2.11
C LEU A 19 -2.51 -14.65 3.38
N ALA A 20 -3.27 -15.19 4.35
CA ALA A 20 -3.63 -14.48 5.59
C ALA A 20 -2.58 -14.56 6.72
N ILE A 21 -1.42 -15.21 6.52
CA ILE A 21 -0.41 -15.33 7.57
C ILE A 21 0.92 -14.77 7.04
N GLY A 22 1.27 -13.58 7.52
CA GLY A 22 2.61 -13.00 7.35
C GLY A 22 2.68 -11.68 6.57
N LEU A 23 1.90 -10.66 6.94
CA LEU A 23 2.08 -9.31 6.39
C LEU A 23 1.83 -8.24 7.46
N CYS A 24 2.85 -7.99 8.28
CA CYS A 24 3.06 -6.70 8.93
C CYS A 24 4.55 -6.40 8.80
N ALA A 25 4.94 -5.76 7.71
CA ALA A 25 6.25 -5.12 7.59
C ALA A 25 6.13 -3.82 6.76
N PRO A 26 6.90 -2.77 7.08
CA PRO A 26 6.63 -1.40 6.67
C PRO A 26 7.20 -1.04 5.29
N ALA A 27 6.83 0.16 4.81
CA ALA A 27 6.98 0.69 3.46
C ALA A 27 8.34 1.36 3.17
N ALA A 28 8.70 1.40 1.88
CA ALA A 28 9.57 2.39 1.21
C ALA A 28 9.49 2.13 -0.33
N ASN A 29 9.65 3.06 -1.28
CA ASN A 29 9.43 4.52 -1.32
C ASN A 29 9.66 5.08 -2.72
N ALA A 30 9.15 6.30 -3.04
CA ALA A 30 9.62 7.26 -4.08
C ALA A 30 11.15 7.42 -4.05
N VAL A 31 11.83 8.11 -5.00
CA VAL A 31 13.19 8.66 -4.76
C VAL A 31 12.89 9.81 -3.86
N THR A 32 12.58 9.35 -2.68
CA THR A 32 12.38 10.01 -1.46
C THR A 32 13.75 10.49 -1.09
N LEU A 33 13.75 11.34 -0.09
CA LEU A 33 14.96 11.72 0.57
C LEU A 33 15.78 10.47 0.98
N SER A 34 15.19 9.26 1.14
CA SER A 34 15.97 8.04 1.38
C SER A 34 16.74 7.51 0.16
N GLU A 35 16.18 7.55 -1.05
CA GLU A 35 16.91 7.09 -2.24
C GLU A 35 17.84 8.18 -2.78
N LEU A 36 17.48 9.46 -2.66
CA LEU A 36 18.41 10.57 -2.87
C LEU A 36 19.55 10.47 -1.87
N SER A 37 19.26 10.08 -0.61
CA SER A 37 20.29 9.78 0.38
C SER A 37 21.19 8.63 -0.05
N GLU A 38 20.65 7.57 -0.65
CA GLU A 38 21.46 6.46 -1.16
C GLU A 38 22.37 6.88 -2.33
N GLN A 39 21.85 7.68 -3.26
CA GLN A 39 22.66 8.23 -4.35
C GLN A 39 23.73 9.21 -3.83
N VAL A 40 23.39 10.04 -2.84
CA VAL A 40 24.33 10.92 -2.14
C VAL A 40 25.40 10.12 -1.39
N ASN A 41 25.04 8.98 -0.78
CA ASN A 41 26.01 8.11 -0.13
C ASN A 41 26.96 7.47 -1.16
N ARG A 42 26.46 7.11 -2.34
CA ARG A 42 27.28 6.61 -3.44
C ARG A 42 28.19 7.69 -4.02
N ALA A 43 27.68 8.90 -4.22
CA ALA A 43 28.44 10.08 -4.63
C ALA A 43 29.56 10.37 -3.63
N ALA A 44 29.23 10.46 -2.34
CA ALA A 44 30.19 10.70 -1.25
C ALA A 44 31.21 9.57 -1.06
N ALA A 45 30.96 8.38 -1.63
CA ALA A 45 31.90 7.27 -1.70
C ALA A 45 32.74 7.26 -2.98
N GLY A 46 32.56 8.22 -3.89
CA GLY A 46 33.25 8.30 -5.18
C GLY A 46 32.76 7.28 -6.21
N ASN A 47 31.55 6.75 -6.04
CA ASN A 47 30.99 5.64 -6.84
C ASN A 47 30.00 6.08 -7.92
N LEU A 48 29.98 7.36 -8.29
CA LEU A 48 29.19 7.91 -9.39
C LEU A 48 30.09 8.50 -10.47
N THR A 49 29.61 8.49 -11.72
CA THR A 49 30.23 9.23 -12.83
C THR A 49 29.87 10.72 -12.74
N GLU A 50 30.64 11.57 -13.42
CA GLU A 50 30.36 13.01 -13.52
C GLU A 50 28.93 13.30 -13.99
N GLU A 51 28.45 12.60 -15.03
CA GLU A 51 27.10 12.75 -15.57
C GLU A 51 26.02 12.32 -14.56
N GLN A 52 26.27 11.25 -13.80
CA GLN A 52 25.35 10.77 -12.75
C GLN A 52 25.27 11.74 -11.58
N GLU A 53 26.40 12.34 -11.20
CA GLU A 53 26.47 13.32 -10.13
C GLU A 53 25.85 14.65 -10.54
N GLN A 54 26.04 15.10 -11.79
CA GLN A 54 25.31 16.26 -12.36
C GLN A 54 23.80 16.03 -12.36
N ALA A 55 23.33 14.84 -12.76
CA ALA A 55 21.91 14.49 -12.70
C ALA A 55 21.35 14.44 -11.27
N LEU A 56 22.16 13.98 -10.31
CA LEU A 56 21.83 14.01 -8.88
C LEU A 56 21.66 15.44 -8.38
N PHE A 57 22.58 16.35 -8.73
CA PHE A 57 22.48 17.77 -8.37
C PHE A 57 21.26 18.46 -9.00
N GLY A 58 20.90 18.12 -10.24
CA GLY A 58 19.66 18.58 -10.87
C GLY A 58 18.42 18.11 -10.12
N SER A 59 18.40 16.82 -9.72
CA SER A 59 17.29 16.26 -8.94
C SER A 59 17.16 16.89 -7.55
N LEU A 60 18.28 17.20 -6.90
CA LEU A 60 18.29 17.91 -5.61
C LEU A 60 17.84 19.38 -5.77
N ALA A 61 18.20 20.03 -6.88
CA ALA A 61 17.76 21.39 -7.20
C ALA A 61 16.23 21.49 -7.32
N ASP A 62 15.60 20.52 -7.99
CA ASP A 62 14.14 20.46 -8.12
C ASP A 62 13.46 20.36 -6.74
N VAL A 63 14.01 19.55 -5.83
CA VAL A 63 13.50 19.45 -4.45
C VAL A 63 13.74 20.77 -3.70
N SER A 64 14.88 21.44 -3.90
CA SER A 64 15.16 22.74 -3.30
C SER A 64 14.18 23.84 -3.78
N VAL A 65 13.80 23.83 -5.06
CA VAL A 65 12.75 24.71 -5.60
C VAL A 65 11.40 24.41 -4.95
N GLU A 66 11.07 23.13 -4.77
CA GLU A 66 9.83 22.74 -4.09
C GLU A 66 9.81 23.17 -2.61
N VAL A 67 10.94 23.09 -1.91
CA VAL A 67 11.09 23.69 -0.57
C VAL A 67 10.80 25.19 -0.62
N ALA A 68 11.35 25.91 -1.60
CA ALA A 68 11.11 27.35 -1.76
C ALA A 68 9.62 27.65 -2.01
N ASN A 69 8.96 26.91 -2.90
CA ASN A 69 7.54 27.08 -3.20
C ASN A 69 6.65 26.87 -1.97
N ARG A 70 6.93 25.82 -1.18
CA ARG A 70 6.19 25.52 0.06
C ARG A 70 6.46 26.56 1.14
N TYR A 71 7.72 26.97 1.26
CA TYR A 71 8.12 28.05 2.15
C TYR A 71 7.37 29.34 1.80
N ASP A 72 7.34 29.73 0.53
CA ASP A 72 6.63 30.91 0.06
C ASP A 72 5.11 30.80 0.25
N ALA A 73 4.55 29.60 0.08
CA ALA A 73 3.15 29.34 0.39
C ALA A 73 2.87 29.53 1.89
N TRP A 74 3.77 29.11 2.77
CA TRP A 74 3.69 29.42 4.20
C TRP A 74 3.86 30.92 4.48
N VAL A 75 4.87 31.58 3.90
CA VAL A 75 5.10 33.03 4.03
C VAL A 75 3.99 33.87 3.39
N ARG A 76 3.11 33.30 2.57
CA ARG A 76 1.85 33.94 2.16
C ARG A 76 0.68 33.59 3.06
N SER A 77 0.52 32.33 3.45
CA SER A 77 -0.70 31.82 4.12
C SER A 77 -0.65 31.81 5.65
N GLY A 78 0.53 31.80 6.26
CA GLY A 78 0.69 31.54 7.70
C GLY A 78 0.05 30.22 8.16
N ALA A 79 -0.20 29.27 7.25
CA ALA A 79 -0.83 27.99 7.59
C ALA A 79 0.19 27.05 8.25
N ALA A 80 -0.18 26.44 9.37
CA ALA A 80 0.67 25.48 10.08
C ALA A 80 0.99 24.26 9.20
N GLU A 81 0.04 23.84 8.35
CA GLU A 81 0.21 22.76 7.38
C GLU A 81 1.27 23.12 6.32
N ALA A 82 1.20 24.33 5.77
CA ALA A 82 2.20 24.82 4.81
C ALA A 82 3.60 24.92 5.47
N LYS A 83 3.67 25.34 6.74
CA LYS A 83 4.91 25.38 7.53
C LYS A 83 5.48 23.97 7.71
N ALA A 84 4.66 23.03 8.17
CA ALA A 84 5.07 21.64 8.44
C ALA A 84 5.50 20.92 7.15
N SER A 85 4.80 21.18 6.04
CA SER A 85 5.14 20.64 4.72
C SER A 85 6.49 21.17 4.20
N ALA A 86 6.76 22.46 4.38
CA ALA A 86 8.06 23.05 4.04
C ALA A 86 9.19 22.54 4.97
N ALA A 87 8.93 22.47 6.28
CA ALA A 87 9.89 21.99 7.28
C ALA A 87 10.30 20.54 7.04
N GLY A 88 9.33 19.63 6.89
CA GLY A 88 9.62 18.21 6.67
C GLY A 88 10.42 17.93 5.40
N LEU A 89 10.21 18.73 4.34
CA LEU A 89 10.97 18.60 3.10
C LEU A 89 12.38 19.20 3.24
N ALA A 90 12.52 20.35 3.90
CA ALA A 90 13.81 20.96 4.18
C ALA A 90 14.68 20.07 5.08
N ASP A 91 14.12 19.51 6.17
CA ASP A 91 14.80 18.65 7.13
C ASP A 91 15.38 17.39 6.50
N GLY A 92 14.71 16.84 5.48
CA GLY A 92 15.22 15.67 4.78
C GLY A 92 16.18 16.01 3.64
N LEU A 93 16.05 17.17 2.99
CA LEU A 93 16.95 17.59 1.89
C LEU A 93 18.29 18.12 2.41
N LEU A 94 18.25 18.89 3.50
CA LEU A 94 19.40 19.61 4.01
C LEU A 94 20.63 18.72 4.32
N PRO A 95 20.50 17.59 5.05
CA PRO A 95 21.64 16.73 5.33
C PRO A 95 22.26 16.08 4.08
N LEU A 96 21.49 15.99 2.98
CA LEU A 96 21.97 15.40 1.73
C LEU A 96 22.87 16.35 0.97
N LEU A 97 22.44 17.61 0.84
CA LEU A 97 23.23 18.66 0.21
C LEU A 97 24.45 19.02 1.06
N GLU A 98 24.33 19.06 2.39
CA GLU A 98 25.47 19.27 3.29
C GLU A 98 26.54 18.18 3.08
N ARG A 99 26.12 16.92 2.97
CA ARG A 99 27.05 15.80 2.76
C ARG A 99 27.78 15.85 1.43
N LEU A 100 27.11 16.23 0.34
CA LEU A 100 27.76 16.40 -0.96
C LEU A 100 28.74 17.59 -0.95
N TYR A 101 28.32 18.72 -0.35
CA TYR A 101 29.18 19.87 -0.17
C TYR A 101 30.44 19.50 0.62
N GLU A 102 30.30 18.83 1.77
CA GLU A 102 31.42 18.36 2.59
C GLU A 102 32.31 17.36 1.86
N HIS A 103 31.76 16.48 1.03
CA HIS A 103 32.54 15.54 0.24
C HIS A 103 33.47 16.26 -0.75
N HIS A 104 32.90 17.12 -1.60
CA HIS A 104 33.67 17.81 -2.64
C HIS A 104 34.59 18.88 -2.04
N GLN A 105 34.07 19.71 -1.12
CA GLN A 105 34.87 20.74 -0.45
C GLN A 105 35.99 20.10 0.38
N GLY A 106 35.73 18.98 1.06
CA GLY A 106 36.75 18.26 1.82
C GLY A 106 37.86 17.69 0.94
N LYS A 107 37.58 17.29 -0.30
CA LYS A 107 38.63 16.88 -1.26
C LYS A 107 39.52 18.05 -1.66
N ILE A 108 38.91 19.21 -1.94
CA ILE A 108 39.63 20.44 -2.26
C ILE A 108 40.52 20.87 -1.09
N ASP A 109 39.94 20.95 0.11
CA ASP A 109 40.64 21.40 1.31
C ASP A 109 41.81 20.47 1.66
N ARG A 110 41.62 19.15 1.56
CA ARG A 110 42.71 18.18 1.79
C ARG A 110 43.86 18.36 0.80
N ALA A 111 43.54 18.54 -0.49
CA ALA A 111 44.57 18.72 -1.51
C ALA A 111 45.33 20.04 -1.32
N GLN A 112 44.61 21.13 -1.03
CA GLN A 112 45.23 22.43 -0.73
C GLN A 112 46.13 22.34 0.51
N ASN A 113 45.63 21.77 1.61
CA ASN A 113 46.40 21.63 2.84
C ASN A 113 47.63 20.75 2.66
N GLN A 114 47.56 19.70 1.83
CA GLN A 114 48.69 18.83 1.54
C GLN A 114 49.79 19.56 0.73
N ILE A 115 49.41 20.40 -0.23
CA ILE A 115 50.35 21.23 -0.99
C ILE A 115 51.00 22.28 -0.08
N ILE A 116 50.20 22.96 0.74
CA ILE A 116 50.71 23.95 1.71
C ILE A 116 51.67 23.30 2.70
N ALA A 117 51.34 22.12 3.23
CA ALA A 117 52.21 21.38 4.16
C ALA A 117 53.52 20.90 3.53
N GLN A 118 53.64 20.95 2.21
CA GLN A 118 54.85 20.63 1.44
C GLN A 118 55.53 21.89 0.89
N ASP A 119 55.18 23.08 1.40
CA ASP A 119 55.64 24.40 0.93
C ASP A 119 55.42 24.63 -0.58
N GLY A 120 54.40 23.98 -1.16
CA GLY A 120 54.01 24.12 -2.56
C GLY A 120 52.98 25.23 -2.79
N ASP A 121 52.80 25.60 -4.06
CA ASP A 121 51.82 26.61 -4.49
C ASP A 121 50.43 26.01 -4.74
N PRO A 122 49.39 26.37 -3.94
CA PRO A 122 48.02 25.88 -4.13
C PRO A 122 47.38 26.29 -5.45
N GLU A 123 47.86 27.35 -6.12
CA GLU A 123 47.33 27.79 -7.42
C GLU A 123 47.56 26.75 -8.52
N SER A 124 48.53 25.85 -8.33
CA SER A 124 48.78 24.70 -9.21
C SER A 124 47.57 23.75 -9.33
N LEU A 125 46.62 23.79 -8.38
CA LEU A 125 45.38 23.01 -8.44
C LEU A 125 44.39 23.55 -9.48
N TYR A 126 44.42 24.85 -9.81
CA TYR A 126 43.42 25.48 -10.67
C TYR A 126 43.44 24.95 -12.10
N GLY A 127 44.58 24.44 -12.57
CA GLY A 127 44.72 23.79 -13.88
C GLY A 127 44.25 22.32 -13.90
N GLN A 128 43.91 21.73 -12.74
CA GLN A 128 43.57 20.32 -12.66
C GLN A 128 42.08 20.08 -12.92
N LYS A 129 41.77 19.21 -13.89
CA LYS A 129 40.38 18.93 -14.30
C LYS A 129 39.50 18.43 -13.14
N TRP A 130 40.03 17.55 -12.29
CA TRP A 130 39.28 17.05 -11.13
C TRP A 130 38.99 18.16 -10.11
N TRP A 131 39.92 19.10 -9.91
CA TRP A 131 39.74 20.22 -8.98
C TRP A 131 38.67 21.16 -9.49
N GLN A 132 38.70 21.49 -10.78
CA GLN A 132 37.65 22.30 -11.41
C GLN A 132 36.27 21.63 -11.30
N LEU A 133 36.20 20.31 -11.46
CA LEU A 133 34.97 19.54 -11.35
C LEU A 133 34.42 19.52 -9.91
N ASP A 134 35.22 19.12 -8.93
CA ASP A 134 34.83 19.10 -7.51
C ASP A 134 34.50 20.54 -7.02
N ARG A 135 35.20 21.57 -7.50
CA ARG A 135 34.89 22.98 -7.19
C ARG A 135 33.55 23.37 -7.78
N GLY A 136 33.24 22.92 -9.00
CA GLY A 136 31.93 23.10 -9.62
C GLY A 136 30.80 22.49 -8.80
N PHE A 137 30.96 21.23 -8.34
CA PHE A 137 29.95 20.58 -7.50
C PHE A 137 29.81 21.21 -6.11
N SER A 138 30.92 21.60 -5.48
CA SER A 138 30.89 22.32 -4.20
C SER A 138 30.14 23.66 -4.32
N LEU A 139 30.40 24.42 -5.38
CA LEU A 139 29.68 25.67 -5.66
C LEU A 139 28.20 25.43 -5.99
N ALA A 140 27.87 24.39 -6.76
CA ALA A 140 26.49 24.03 -7.04
C ALA A 140 25.72 23.68 -5.75
N ALA A 141 26.34 22.95 -4.83
CA ALA A 141 25.78 22.66 -3.51
C ALA A 141 25.62 23.94 -2.68
N ALA A 142 26.65 24.79 -2.61
CA ALA A 142 26.64 26.04 -1.85
C ALA A 142 25.53 27.00 -2.29
N GLY A 143 25.30 27.13 -3.60
CA GLY A 143 24.23 27.99 -4.14
C GLY A 143 22.82 27.55 -3.69
N GLN A 144 22.61 26.25 -3.51
CA GLN A 144 21.34 25.72 -2.97
C GLN A 144 21.29 25.81 -1.45
N LEU A 145 22.38 25.44 -0.77
CA LEU A 145 22.50 25.44 0.68
C LEU A 145 22.29 26.83 1.28
N GLY A 146 22.76 27.90 0.63
CA GLY A 146 22.61 29.27 1.13
C GLY A 146 21.15 29.60 1.46
N TRP A 147 20.24 29.36 0.50
CA TRP A 147 18.82 29.57 0.73
C TRP A 147 18.17 28.47 1.58
N LEU A 148 18.62 27.22 1.47
CA LEU A 148 18.03 26.11 2.22
C LEU A 148 18.29 26.25 3.73
N HIS A 149 19.51 26.62 4.13
CA HIS A 149 19.87 26.95 5.50
C HIS A 149 19.08 28.13 6.05
N TYR A 150 18.93 29.21 5.27
CA TYR A 150 18.09 30.34 5.67
C TYR A 150 16.65 29.90 5.93
N ARG A 151 16.04 29.15 5.01
CA ARG A 151 14.65 28.67 5.15
C ARG A 151 14.51 27.69 6.31
N ALA A 152 15.44 26.76 6.51
CA ALA A 152 15.45 25.87 7.66
C ALA A 152 15.50 26.65 8.98
N ALA A 153 16.34 27.68 9.06
CA ALA A 153 16.39 28.58 10.21
C ALA A 153 15.06 29.32 10.47
N MET A 154 14.32 29.68 9.42
CA MET A 154 13.01 30.34 9.54
C MET A 154 11.88 29.37 9.87
N LEU A 155 11.97 28.12 9.41
CA LEU A 155 10.99 27.07 9.68
C LEU A 155 11.08 26.53 11.12
N HIS A 156 12.26 26.60 11.73
CA HIS A 156 12.55 26.10 13.08
C HIS A 156 12.98 27.20 14.07
N PRO A 157 12.14 28.21 14.34
CA PRO A 157 12.48 29.29 15.29
C PRO A 157 12.73 28.77 16.72
N GLU A 158 12.18 27.61 17.08
CA GLU A 158 12.36 26.95 18.38
C GLU A 158 13.79 26.43 18.59
N ALA A 159 14.52 26.09 17.53
CA ALA A 159 15.84 25.45 17.58
C ALA A 159 16.98 26.47 17.68
N LYS A 160 16.97 27.32 18.72
CA LYS A 160 17.82 28.54 18.84
C LYS A 160 19.30 28.38 18.43
N GLU A 161 19.98 27.33 18.91
CA GLU A 161 21.39 27.09 18.60
C GLU A 161 21.61 26.67 17.14
N LYS A 162 20.86 25.66 16.67
CA LYS A 162 20.90 25.19 15.27
C LYS A 162 20.50 26.27 14.28
N ARG A 163 19.47 27.06 14.61
CA ARG A 163 19.05 28.22 13.84
C ARG A 163 20.22 29.18 13.63
N ARG A 164 20.95 29.52 14.70
CA ARG A 164 22.12 30.41 14.60
C ARG A 164 23.23 29.80 13.75
N GLU A 165 23.44 28.48 13.83
CA GLU A 165 24.42 27.78 13.00
C GLU A 165 24.05 27.81 11.52
N TRP A 166 22.81 27.45 11.17
CA TRP A 166 22.32 27.49 9.80
C TRP A 166 22.39 28.90 9.21
N LEU A 167 22.04 29.94 9.98
CA LEU A 167 22.19 31.32 9.50
C LEU A 167 23.65 31.68 9.20
N LYS A 168 24.62 31.24 10.04
CA LYS A 168 26.05 31.45 9.75
C LYS A 168 26.51 30.69 8.50
N LYS A 169 26.05 29.45 8.31
CA LYS A 169 26.32 28.67 7.10
C LYS A 169 25.77 29.36 5.86
N SER A 170 24.52 29.83 5.93
CA SER A 170 23.86 30.61 4.88
C SER A 170 24.65 31.85 4.48
N VAL A 171 25.13 32.65 5.45
CA VAL A 171 25.99 33.82 5.20
C VAL A 171 27.28 33.43 4.48
N LYS A 172 27.94 32.35 4.92
CA LYS A 172 29.17 31.85 4.29
C LYS A 172 28.92 31.42 2.84
N GLU A 173 27.86 30.67 2.59
CA GLU A 173 27.52 30.13 1.27
C GLU A 173 27.17 31.24 0.28
N PHE A 174 26.37 32.24 0.68
CA PHE A 174 26.09 33.38 -0.18
C PHE A 174 27.34 34.23 -0.46
N SER A 175 28.28 34.30 0.49
CA SER A 175 29.53 35.05 0.31
C SER A 175 30.42 34.52 -0.82
N GLU A 176 30.28 33.25 -1.21
CA GLU A 176 30.99 32.69 -2.38
C GLU A 176 30.55 33.33 -3.70
N PHE A 177 29.35 33.93 -3.75
CA PHE A 177 28.71 34.37 -4.98
C PHE A 177 28.47 35.88 -5.07
N VAL A 178 28.74 36.66 -4.02
CA VAL A 178 28.48 38.13 -4.03
C VAL A 178 29.30 38.89 -5.07
N TYR A 179 30.43 38.33 -5.50
CA TYR A 179 31.28 38.86 -6.59
C TYR A 179 31.18 38.04 -7.89
N ALA A 180 30.16 37.18 -8.03
CA ALA A 180 29.95 36.42 -9.25
C ALA A 180 29.73 37.36 -10.45
N GLN A 181 30.29 36.98 -11.62
CA GLN A 181 30.15 37.76 -12.85
C GLN A 181 28.69 37.84 -13.33
N ASP A 182 27.87 36.83 -13.01
CA ASP A 182 26.43 36.87 -13.26
C ASP A 182 25.77 37.90 -12.31
N PRO A 183 25.21 39.00 -12.84
CA PRO A 183 24.53 40.00 -12.03
C PRO A 183 23.34 39.43 -11.25
N LYS A 184 22.64 38.44 -11.80
CA LYS A 184 21.50 37.84 -11.11
C LYS A 184 21.97 37.08 -9.87
N MET A 185 22.94 36.18 -10.04
CA MET A 185 23.51 35.38 -8.96
C MET A 185 24.13 36.23 -7.86
N SER A 186 24.93 37.25 -8.21
CA SER A 186 25.52 38.15 -7.23
C SER A 186 24.46 38.98 -6.48
N GLY A 187 23.41 39.42 -7.17
CA GLY A 187 22.32 40.18 -6.56
C GLY A 187 21.49 39.34 -5.59
N GLU A 188 21.11 38.12 -6.00
CA GLU A 188 20.36 37.18 -5.15
C GLU A 188 21.17 36.76 -3.93
N SER A 189 22.49 36.63 -4.08
CA SER A 189 23.39 36.27 -2.97
C SER A 189 23.58 37.41 -1.97
N LEU A 190 23.72 38.65 -2.44
CA LEU A 190 23.72 39.82 -1.55
C LEU A 190 22.40 39.94 -0.77
N LEU A 191 21.26 39.73 -1.43
CA LEU A 191 19.95 39.75 -0.77
C LEU A 191 19.83 38.62 0.27
N GLY A 192 20.16 37.38 -0.11
CA GLY A 192 20.10 36.23 0.78
C GLY A 192 21.05 36.37 1.99
N ARG A 193 22.28 36.86 1.76
CA ARG A 193 23.25 37.11 2.82
C ARG A 193 22.75 38.17 3.80
N ALA A 194 22.25 39.29 3.30
CA ALA A 194 21.70 40.35 4.15
C ALA A 194 20.51 39.86 5.00
N MET A 195 19.64 39.02 4.42
CA MET A 195 18.52 38.42 5.15
C MET A 195 19.02 37.51 6.27
N ALA A 196 20.06 36.71 6.03
CA ALA A 196 20.64 35.85 7.07
C ALA A 196 21.40 36.65 8.16
N GLU A 197 22.17 37.67 7.77
CA GLU A 197 22.88 38.59 8.68
C GLU A 197 21.93 39.33 9.60
N ARG A 198 20.79 39.79 9.07
CA ARG A 198 19.72 40.40 9.89
C ARG A 198 19.28 39.45 11.00
N GLU A 199 19.00 38.20 10.66
CA GLU A 199 18.50 37.21 11.60
C GLU A 199 19.55 36.78 12.65
N LEU A 200 20.83 37.07 12.37
CA LEU A 200 21.94 36.94 13.32
C LEU A 200 22.13 38.19 14.20
N GLY A 201 21.49 39.31 13.86
CA GLY A 201 21.64 40.61 14.52
C GLY A 201 22.79 41.47 13.96
N GLU A 202 23.42 41.04 12.86
CA GLU A 202 24.53 41.71 12.18
C GLU A 202 23.98 42.82 11.26
N ARG A 203 23.42 43.87 11.88
CA ARG A 203 22.60 44.88 11.19
C ARG A 203 23.38 45.71 10.18
N ASP A 204 24.61 46.11 10.52
CA ASP A 204 25.40 47.01 9.67
C ASP A 204 25.83 46.32 8.36
N GLN A 205 26.20 45.04 8.46
CA GLN A 205 26.53 44.20 7.30
C GLN A 205 25.30 44.02 6.39
N ALA A 206 24.15 43.67 6.99
CA ALA A 206 22.91 43.51 6.25
C ALA A 206 22.50 44.80 5.52
N ILE A 207 22.67 45.96 6.15
CA ILE A 207 22.39 47.26 5.51
C ILE A 207 23.32 47.50 4.32
N GLY A 208 24.63 47.24 4.47
CA GLY A 208 25.60 47.41 3.39
C GLY A 208 25.28 46.56 2.17
N ASP A 209 24.95 45.28 2.37
CA ASP A 209 24.57 44.37 1.30
C ASP A 209 23.26 44.78 0.61
N LEU A 210 22.26 45.19 1.38
CA LEU A 210 20.99 45.68 0.82
C LEU A 210 21.19 46.97 0.01
N GLN A 211 22.05 47.88 0.47
CA GLN A 211 22.41 49.08 -0.29
C GLN A 211 23.08 48.71 -1.62
N ALA A 212 24.00 47.75 -1.62
CA ALA A 212 24.64 47.24 -2.83
C ALA A 212 23.63 46.60 -3.82
N VAL A 213 22.56 45.97 -3.32
CA VAL A 213 21.45 45.51 -4.17
C VAL A 213 20.65 46.69 -4.76
N LEU A 214 20.40 47.73 -3.97
CA LEU A 214 19.63 48.91 -4.40
C LEU A 214 20.38 49.80 -5.41
N GLU A 215 21.70 49.87 -5.34
CA GLU A 215 22.55 50.59 -6.30
C GLU A 215 22.41 50.09 -7.74
N ARG A 216 21.91 48.85 -7.90
CA ARG A 216 21.62 48.24 -9.21
C ARG A 216 20.40 48.86 -9.90
N GLY A 217 19.67 49.75 -9.22
CA GLY A 217 18.59 50.54 -9.78
C GLY A 217 17.19 49.93 -9.60
N LYS A 218 16.17 50.74 -9.87
CA LYS A 218 14.75 50.42 -9.65
C LYS A 218 14.20 49.37 -10.61
N ASP A 219 14.85 49.17 -11.74
CA ASP A 219 14.46 48.19 -12.76
C ASP A 219 14.88 46.76 -12.37
N SER A 220 15.73 46.61 -11.35
CA SER A 220 16.12 45.30 -10.82
C SER A 220 14.92 44.61 -10.16
N PRO A 221 14.67 43.31 -10.44
CA PRO A 221 13.62 42.55 -9.76
C PRO A 221 13.88 42.41 -8.25
N LEU A 222 15.11 42.64 -7.79
CA LEU A 222 15.50 42.60 -6.38
C LEU A 222 15.34 43.93 -5.66
N TYR A 223 15.04 45.02 -6.36
CA TYR A 223 14.95 46.36 -5.75
C TYR A 223 13.90 46.40 -4.65
N TRP A 224 12.69 45.90 -4.92
CA TRP A 224 11.58 45.90 -3.98
C TRP A 224 11.75 44.94 -2.80
N PRO A 225 12.19 43.69 -3.03
CA PRO A 225 12.64 42.82 -1.95
C PRO A 225 13.71 43.45 -1.05
N ALA A 226 14.74 44.09 -1.63
CA ALA A 226 15.79 44.74 -0.87
C ALA A 226 15.29 45.97 -0.09
N ARG A 227 14.36 46.75 -0.66
CA ARG A 227 13.70 47.86 0.05
C ARG A 227 12.92 47.40 1.26
N LEU A 228 12.17 46.30 1.13
CA LEU A 228 11.40 45.73 2.22
C LEU A 228 12.33 45.17 3.30
N ALA A 229 13.32 44.36 2.92
CA ALA A 229 14.31 43.81 3.85
C ALA A 229 15.10 44.93 4.57
N LEU A 230 15.46 46.01 3.89
CA LEU A 230 16.14 47.15 4.50
C LEU A 230 15.25 47.86 5.52
N ALA A 231 13.97 48.03 5.22
CA ALA A 231 13.01 48.58 6.17
C ALA A 231 12.83 47.65 7.39
N GLU A 232 12.80 46.34 7.19
CA GLU A 232 12.74 45.34 8.28
C GLU A 232 13.97 45.43 9.19
N VAL A 233 15.19 45.49 8.62
CA VAL A 233 16.44 45.64 9.38
C VAL A 233 16.42 46.93 10.20
N LYS A 234 16.09 48.06 9.57
CA LYS A 234 16.03 49.37 10.24
C LYS A 234 14.92 49.47 11.28
N SER A 235 13.85 48.69 11.13
CA SER A 235 12.68 48.74 12.02
C SER A 235 12.78 47.83 13.24
N SER A 236 13.70 46.87 13.25
CA SER A 236 13.84 45.79 14.23
C SER A 236 14.21 46.18 15.69
N GLY A 237 13.98 47.43 16.11
CA GLY A 237 14.25 47.93 17.47
C GLY A 237 13.23 48.92 18.02
N GLY A 238 12.09 49.12 17.35
CA GLY A 238 11.00 49.99 17.85
C GLY A 238 11.38 51.47 18.02
N SER A 239 12.28 52.01 17.18
CA SER A 239 12.67 53.42 17.20
C SER A 239 11.71 54.32 16.40
N SER A 240 11.76 55.63 16.62
CA SER A 240 11.02 56.62 15.79
C SER A 240 11.37 56.51 14.30
N ASP A 241 12.61 56.09 14.00
CA ASP A 241 13.12 55.96 12.64
C ASP A 241 12.44 54.80 11.89
N ALA A 242 12.05 53.73 12.61
CA ALA A 242 11.29 52.60 12.08
C ALA A 242 9.92 53.03 11.52
N LEU A 243 9.22 53.90 12.26
CA LEU A 243 7.90 54.40 11.86
C LEU A 243 7.99 55.34 10.66
N ALA A 244 9.04 56.16 10.57
CA ALA A 244 9.27 57.04 9.43
C ALA A 244 9.61 56.24 8.16
N GLU A 245 10.50 55.24 8.27
CA GLU A 245 10.94 54.42 7.13
C GLU A 245 9.79 53.57 6.57
N THR A 246 8.99 52.93 7.42
CA THR A 246 7.82 52.14 6.98
C THR A 246 6.73 53.01 6.35
N HIS A 247 6.52 54.25 6.84
CA HIS A 247 5.58 55.20 6.22
C HIS A 247 6.02 55.59 4.81
N LYS A 248 7.30 55.97 4.69
CA LYS A 248 7.92 56.36 3.43
C LYS A 248 7.87 55.23 2.41
N LEU A 249 8.23 54.01 2.83
CA LEU A 249 8.21 52.83 1.97
C LEU A 249 6.80 52.54 1.44
N LEU A 250 5.77 52.64 2.29
CA LEU A 250 4.38 52.42 1.89
C LEU A 250 3.93 53.43 0.82
N GLY A 251 4.27 54.71 1.00
CA GLY A 251 3.97 55.76 0.03
C GLY A 251 4.66 55.55 -1.32
N GLU A 252 5.95 55.19 -1.29
CA GLU A 252 6.74 54.94 -2.50
C GLU A 252 6.26 53.68 -3.24
N ALA A 253 5.93 52.61 -2.52
CA ALA A 253 5.39 51.38 -3.12
C ALA A 253 4.01 51.59 -3.74
N ALA A 254 3.14 52.38 -3.08
CA ALA A 254 1.83 52.73 -3.60
C ALA A 254 1.95 53.60 -4.87
N ALA A 255 2.84 54.61 -4.86
CA ALA A 255 3.08 55.47 -6.02
C ALA A 255 3.66 54.71 -7.22
N ALA A 256 4.45 53.65 -6.95
CA ALA A 256 5.00 52.78 -7.98
C ALA A 256 4.02 51.69 -8.47
N GLY A 257 2.78 51.65 -7.96
CA GLY A 257 1.77 50.68 -8.38
C GLY A 257 2.09 49.24 -7.99
N MET A 258 2.76 49.02 -6.86
CA MET A 258 3.12 47.67 -6.41
C MET A 258 1.88 46.80 -6.11
N PRO A 259 1.98 45.47 -6.29
CA PRO A 259 0.89 44.55 -6.01
C PRO A 259 0.33 44.69 -4.59
N ALA A 260 -0.98 44.42 -4.44
CA ALA A 260 -1.67 44.54 -3.15
C ALA A 260 -0.98 43.73 -2.03
N ASP A 261 -0.46 42.55 -2.34
CA ASP A 261 0.26 41.70 -1.38
C ASP A 261 1.50 42.40 -0.81
N MET A 262 2.28 43.08 -1.66
CA MET A 262 3.45 43.84 -1.22
C MET A 262 3.04 45.02 -0.33
N LEU A 263 1.98 45.75 -0.71
CA LEU A 263 1.45 46.84 0.11
C LEU A 263 0.96 46.33 1.48
N ASN A 264 0.34 45.15 1.51
CA ASN A 264 -0.13 44.52 2.74
C ASN A 264 1.03 44.03 3.62
N GLN A 265 2.13 43.54 3.03
CA GLN A 265 3.35 43.22 3.77
C GLN A 265 3.97 44.47 4.41
N ILE A 266 4.04 45.59 3.68
CA ILE A 266 4.55 46.86 4.24
C ILE A 266 3.62 47.37 5.35
N ARG A 267 2.29 47.24 5.20
CA ARG A 267 1.32 47.55 6.28
C ARG A 267 1.51 46.67 7.51
N LEU A 268 1.80 45.39 7.30
CA LEU A 268 2.08 44.44 8.38
C LEU A 268 3.37 44.81 9.12
N LEU A 269 4.44 45.13 8.39
CA LEU A 269 5.69 45.62 8.96
C LEU A 269 5.50 46.94 9.75
N ARG A 270 4.65 47.83 9.23
CA ARG A 270 4.27 49.05 9.94
C ARG A 270 3.50 48.76 11.23
N LEU A 271 2.58 47.81 11.20
CA LEU A 271 1.85 47.36 12.39
C LEU A 271 2.82 46.76 13.43
N GLU A 272 3.78 45.95 12.99
CA GLU A 272 4.82 45.39 13.86
C GLU A 272 5.68 46.47 14.49
N ALA A 273 6.13 47.47 13.72
CA ALA A 273 6.88 48.61 14.23
C ALA A 273 6.07 49.40 15.28
N LEU A 274 4.78 49.63 15.03
CA LEU A 274 3.87 50.27 16.00
C LEU A 274 3.73 49.42 17.28
N ALA A 275 3.53 48.10 17.14
CA ALA A 275 3.42 47.19 18.27
C ALA A 275 4.73 47.11 19.09
N ALA A 276 5.89 47.08 18.44
CA ALA A 276 7.19 47.06 19.10
C ALA A 276 7.48 48.36 19.87
N THR A 277 7.09 49.52 19.35
CA THR A 277 7.23 50.80 20.10
C THR A 277 6.41 50.79 21.39
N ALA A 278 5.26 50.10 21.41
CA ALA A 278 4.45 49.89 22.61
C ALA A 278 5.09 48.94 23.65
N ALA A 279 6.00 48.06 23.22
CA ALA A 279 6.74 47.17 24.13
C ALA A 279 7.80 47.94 24.95
N HIS A 280 8.35 49.02 24.38
CA HIS A 280 9.43 49.83 24.95
C HIS A 280 8.97 51.12 25.67
N GLY A 281 7.66 51.41 25.69
CA GLY A 281 7.05 52.57 26.37
C GLY A 281 5.53 52.64 26.20
N SER A 282 4.84 53.64 26.78
CA SER A 282 3.40 53.81 26.51
C SER A 282 3.18 54.32 25.08
N MET A 283 2.53 53.51 24.25
CA MET A 283 2.12 53.88 22.89
C MET A 283 1.29 55.18 22.91
N SER A 284 1.63 56.15 22.04
CA SER A 284 0.83 57.37 21.92
C SER A 284 -0.57 57.06 21.39
N GLU A 285 -1.55 57.88 21.74
CA GLU A 285 -2.94 57.70 21.31
C GLU A 285 -3.08 57.71 19.77
N SER A 286 -2.24 58.47 19.06
CA SER A 286 -2.23 58.47 17.59
C SER A 286 -1.65 57.17 17.00
N ALA A 287 -0.53 56.68 17.55
CA ALA A 287 0.08 55.42 17.14
C ALA A 287 -0.86 54.23 17.43
N ARG A 288 -1.57 54.29 18.56
CA ARG A 288 -2.60 53.31 18.93
C ARG A 288 -3.70 53.24 17.89
N ARG A 289 -4.31 54.38 17.52
CA ARG A 289 -5.40 54.42 16.55
C ARG A 289 -4.96 53.93 15.17
N GLU A 290 -3.73 54.25 14.78
CA GLU A 290 -3.15 53.76 13.54
C GLU A 290 -2.97 52.23 13.57
N ALA A 291 -2.41 51.69 14.65
CA ALA A 291 -2.22 50.25 14.81
C ALA A 291 -3.56 49.50 14.85
N GLU A 292 -4.59 50.04 15.52
CA GLU A 292 -5.95 49.50 15.51
C GLU A 292 -6.59 49.55 14.11
N ALA A 293 -6.35 50.60 13.33
CA ALA A 293 -6.84 50.72 11.96
C ALA A 293 -6.17 49.70 11.04
N LEU A 294 -4.84 49.56 11.12
CA LEU A 294 -4.07 48.58 10.36
C LEU A 294 -4.44 47.15 10.73
N SER A 295 -4.58 46.86 12.04
CA SER A 295 -5.07 45.59 12.56
C SER A 295 -6.41 45.20 11.92
N ARG A 296 -7.42 46.09 11.99
CA ARG A 296 -8.73 45.85 11.38
C ARG A 296 -8.65 45.67 9.86
N GLN A 297 -7.90 46.54 9.18
CA GLN A 297 -7.76 46.50 7.73
C GLN A 297 -7.13 45.18 7.28
N LEU A 298 -6.05 44.75 7.92
CA LEU A 298 -5.37 43.50 7.60
C LEU A 298 -6.24 42.30 7.94
N SER A 299 -6.89 42.27 9.11
CA SER A 299 -7.75 41.15 9.51
C SER A 299 -8.95 40.94 8.57
N GLN A 300 -9.46 41.99 7.91
CA GLN A 300 -10.53 41.89 6.91
C GLN A 300 -10.10 41.24 5.59
N LEU A 301 -8.79 41.15 5.31
CA LEU A 301 -8.27 40.52 4.09
C LEU A 301 -8.32 38.99 4.11
N GLY A 302 -8.72 38.39 5.24
CA GLY A 302 -8.91 36.96 5.39
C GLY A 302 -8.20 36.37 6.61
N SER A 303 -8.48 35.10 6.89
CA SER A 303 -7.97 34.38 8.07
C SER A 303 -6.44 34.39 8.20
N VAL A 304 -5.75 34.39 7.07
CA VAL A 304 -4.29 34.48 6.97
C VAL A 304 -3.73 35.77 7.59
N TRP A 305 -4.26 36.91 7.15
CA TRP A 305 -3.81 38.22 7.63
C TRP A 305 -4.27 38.47 9.06
N SER A 306 -5.49 38.02 9.39
CA SER A 306 -6.01 38.03 10.76
C SER A 306 -5.08 37.26 11.71
N ARG A 307 -4.58 36.08 11.31
CA ARG A 307 -3.62 35.31 12.10
C ARG A 307 -2.30 36.05 12.31
N ARG A 308 -1.76 36.72 11.29
CA ARG A 308 -0.49 37.48 11.45
C ARG A 308 -0.64 38.69 12.35
N VAL A 309 -1.76 39.40 12.22
CA VAL A 309 -2.11 40.51 13.12
C VAL A 309 -2.19 39.98 14.55
N PHE A 310 -2.82 38.81 14.74
CA PHE A 310 -2.85 38.12 16.02
C PHE A 310 -1.43 37.78 16.51
N GLU A 311 -0.61 37.10 15.71
CA GLU A 311 0.78 36.73 16.06
C GLU A 311 1.64 37.95 16.45
N ILE A 312 1.55 39.06 15.71
CA ILE A 312 2.26 40.31 16.03
C ILE A 312 1.79 40.86 17.38
N ALA A 313 0.48 40.92 17.59
CA ALA A 313 -0.08 41.40 18.85
C ALA A 313 0.39 40.52 20.02
N MET A 314 0.37 39.19 19.84
CA MET A 314 0.82 38.22 20.85
C MET A 314 2.32 38.29 21.13
N SER A 315 3.15 38.57 20.11
CA SER A 315 4.62 38.52 20.22
C SER A 315 5.21 39.81 20.77
N HIS A 316 4.64 40.97 20.41
CA HIS A 316 5.21 42.27 20.75
C HIS A 316 4.46 42.99 21.87
N MET A 317 3.24 42.59 22.20
CA MET A 317 2.43 43.32 23.19
C MET A 317 2.24 42.54 24.48
N LYS A 318 2.36 43.26 25.61
CA LYS A 318 1.96 42.73 26.91
C LYS A 318 0.44 42.51 27.02
N ASP A 319 -0.35 43.33 26.33
CA ASP A 319 -1.81 43.17 26.24
C ASP A 319 -2.28 43.23 24.78
N PRO A 320 -2.38 42.08 24.10
CA PRO A 320 -2.79 41.97 22.69
C PRO A 320 -4.20 42.51 22.42
N ARG A 321 -5.05 42.59 23.44
CA ARG A 321 -6.43 43.11 23.33
C ARG A 321 -6.47 44.58 22.93
N LEU A 322 -5.38 45.31 23.12
CA LEU A 322 -5.25 46.70 22.68
C LEU A 322 -5.29 46.84 21.15
N LEU A 323 -4.89 45.82 20.39
CA LEU A 323 -4.98 45.79 18.92
C LEU A 323 -6.10 44.89 18.39
N LEU A 324 -6.43 43.83 19.12
CA LEU A 324 -7.40 42.82 18.71
C LEU A 324 -8.82 43.11 19.20
N GLY A 325 -8.99 44.03 20.15
CA GLY A 325 -10.29 44.40 20.71
C GLY A 325 -11.00 43.22 21.38
N SER A 326 -12.32 43.15 21.23
CA SER A 326 -13.17 42.08 21.79
C SER A 326 -13.03 40.73 21.06
N ALA A 327 -12.30 40.66 19.95
CA ALA A 327 -12.12 39.44 19.16
C ALA A 327 -11.09 38.46 19.75
N ALA A 328 -10.38 38.84 20.83
CA ALA A 328 -9.40 37.99 21.49
C ALA A 328 -9.63 38.00 23.00
N SER A 329 -10.38 36.99 23.50
CA SER A 329 -10.57 36.82 24.93
C SER A 329 -9.25 36.49 25.62
N ALA A 330 -9.15 36.80 26.92
CA ALA A 330 -7.95 36.50 27.70
C ALA A 330 -7.66 34.98 27.73
N GLU A 331 -8.71 34.16 27.76
CA GLU A 331 -8.62 32.70 27.76
C GLU A 331 -8.11 32.16 26.42
N TRP A 332 -8.57 32.71 25.29
CA TRP A 332 -8.11 32.32 23.96
C TRP A 332 -6.64 32.65 23.75
N VAL A 333 -6.27 33.89 24.09
CA VAL A 333 -4.88 34.40 24.07
C VAL A 333 -3.95 33.50 24.90
N ALA A 334 -4.37 33.14 26.13
CA ALA A 334 -3.57 32.26 26.98
C ALA A 334 -3.41 30.84 26.39
N ALA A 335 -4.47 30.28 25.81
CA ALA A 335 -4.44 28.96 25.21
C ALA A 335 -3.52 28.90 23.98
N GLU A 336 -3.64 29.87 23.07
CA GLU A 336 -2.81 29.97 21.87
C GLU A 336 -1.32 30.18 22.22
N ASN A 337 -1.02 30.96 23.26
CA ASN A 337 0.37 31.14 23.74
C ASN A 337 1.00 29.85 24.26
N LEU A 338 0.23 29.02 24.98
CA LEU A 338 0.74 27.74 25.46
C LEU A 338 0.93 26.76 24.30
N ALA A 339 0.01 26.74 23.34
CA ALA A 339 0.09 25.89 22.16
C ALA A 339 1.25 26.27 21.24
N SER A 340 1.48 27.57 21.01
CA SER A 340 2.58 28.08 20.17
C SER A 340 3.96 27.84 20.80
N ALA A 341 4.02 27.70 22.13
CA ALA A 341 5.22 27.29 22.86
C ALA A 341 5.42 25.76 22.89
N ASP A 342 4.68 24.98 22.09
CA ASP A 342 4.63 23.50 22.07
C ASP A 342 4.27 22.86 23.43
N LYS A 343 3.72 23.65 24.36
CA LYS A 343 3.27 23.18 25.68
C LYS A 343 1.86 22.62 25.59
N PHE A 344 1.66 21.63 24.72
CA PHE A 344 0.33 21.06 24.42
C PHE A 344 -0.39 20.55 25.67
N GLN A 345 0.34 19.97 26.62
CA GLN A 345 -0.23 19.48 27.88
C GLN A 345 -0.79 20.62 28.75
N GLU A 346 -0.14 21.78 28.78
CA GLU A 346 -0.59 22.98 29.50
C GLU A 346 -1.67 23.73 28.72
N ALA A 347 -1.66 23.67 27.38
CA ALA A 347 -2.66 24.30 26.53
C ALA A 347 -4.04 23.64 26.63
N ILE A 348 -4.13 22.33 26.90
CA ILE A 348 -5.39 21.58 27.06
C ILE A 348 -6.36 22.26 28.05
N PRO A 349 -6.00 22.48 29.34
CA PRO A 349 -6.91 23.14 30.28
C PRO A 349 -7.25 24.59 29.88
N ALA A 350 -6.37 25.29 29.15
CA ALA A 350 -6.63 26.64 28.65
C ALA A 350 -7.67 26.64 27.52
N TYR A 351 -7.58 25.76 26.52
CA TYR A 351 -8.63 25.62 25.50
C TYR A 351 -9.95 25.13 26.10
N GLN A 352 -9.92 24.25 27.09
CA GLN A 352 -11.14 23.89 27.82
C GLN A 352 -11.76 25.08 28.55
N ALA A 353 -10.97 26.06 29.00
CA ALA A 353 -11.48 27.29 29.59
C ALA A 353 -12.16 28.17 28.54
N VAL A 354 -11.61 28.26 27.32
CA VAL A 354 -12.27 28.93 26.18
C VAL A 354 -13.66 28.34 25.93
N LEU A 355 -13.76 27.01 25.87
CA LEU A 355 -15.03 26.29 25.65
C LEU A 355 -16.05 26.50 26.77
N ARG A 356 -15.62 26.84 27.99
CA ARG A 356 -16.49 27.11 29.15
C ARG A 356 -16.78 28.60 29.33
N SER A 357 -16.07 29.49 28.64
CA SER A 357 -16.15 30.92 28.89
C SER A 357 -17.45 31.50 28.34
N THR A 358 -18.04 32.42 29.11
CA THR A 358 -19.22 33.16 28.69
C THR A 358 -18.86 34.44 27.93
N ASP A 359 -17.58 34.79 27.84
CA ASP A 359 -17.08 35.96 27.13
C ASP A 359 -17.39 35.87 25.62
N PRO A 360 -17.97 36.91 24.98
CA PRO A 360 -18.28 36.89 23.55
C PRO A 360 -17.06 36.58 22.67
N GLY A 361 -15.89 37.13 23.00
CA GLY A 361 -14.65 36.87 22.26
C GLY A 361 -14.20 35.41 22.37
N ALA A 362 -14.39 34.78 23.53
CA ALA A 362 -14.11 33.35 23.70
C ALA A 362 -15.11 32.48 22.93
N ARG A 363 -16.38 32.87 22.89
CA ARG A 363 -17.43 32.13 22.17
C ARG A 363 -17.26 32.17 20.67
N GLU A 364 -16.74 33.27 20.11
CA GLU A 364 -16.39 33.35 18.68
C GLU A 364 -15.40 32.26 18.28
N HIS A 365 -14.49 31.87 19.18
CA HIS A 365 -13.50 30.82 18.96
C HIS A 365 -13.93 29.44 19.46
N ALA A 366 -15.14 29.26 20.00
CA ALA A 366 -15.53 27.99 20.63
C ALA A 366 -15.48 26.80 19.65
N VAL A 367 -15.88 27.02 18.38
CA VAL A 367 -15.79 25.97 17.36
C VAL A 367 -14.32 25.65 17.05
N GLU A 368 -13.48 26.67 16.80
CA GLU A 368 -12.06 26.48 16.51
C GLU A 368 -11.29 25.88 17.70
N ALA A 369 -11.69 26.18 18.93
CA ALA A 369 -11.12 25.62 20.14
C ALA A 369 -11.25 24.10 20.20
N HIS A 370 -12.32 23.50 19.66
CA HIS A 370 -12.41 22.04 19.53
C HIS A 370 -11.34 21.49 18.59
N HIS A 371 -11.06 22.16 17.46
CA HIS A 371 -9.96 21.76 16.58
C HIS A 371 -8.61 21.85 17.29
N ARG A 372 -8.30 23.00 17.91
CA ARG A 372 -7.02 23.24 18.61
C ARG A 372 -6.82 22.28 19.77
N LEU A 373 -7.87 22.02 20.55
CA LEU A 373 -7.86 21.05 21.63
C LEU A 373 -7.64 19.62 21.12
N GLY A 374 -8.27 19.25 19.99
CA GLY A 374 -8.05 17.98 19.30
C GLY A 374 -6.58 17.79 18.88
N VAL A 375 -5.97 18.83 18.29
CA VAL A 375 -4.53 18.82 17.94
C VAL A 375 -3.67 18.63 19.19
N CYS A 376 -3.95 19.35 20.28
CA CYS A 376 -3.20 19.20 21.53
C CYS A 376 -3.28 17.75 22.05
N TYR A 377 -4.49 17.17 22.11
CA TYR A 377 -4.67 15.78 22.52
C TYR A 377 -3.94 14.79 21.61
N PHE A 378 -3.99 15.00 20.28
CA PHE A 378 -3.29 14.15 19.32
C PHE A 378 -1.77 14.17 19.53
N ARG A 379 -1.20 15.36 19.72
CA ARG A 379 0.25 15.56 19.92
C ARG A 379 0.76 14.93 21.22
N VAL A 380 -0.06 14.87 22.26
CA VAL A 380 0.28 14.18 23.52
C VAL A 380 -0.10 12.69 23.53
N GLY A 381 -0.58 12.14 22.42
CA GLY A 381 -0.94 10.72 22.28
C GLY A 381 -2.28 10.32 22.90
N ARG A 382 -3.11 11.29 23.28
CA ARG A 382 -4.46 11.09 23.84
C ARG A 382 -5.49 10.98 22.72
N TYR A 383 -5.41 9.87 21.97
CA TYR A 383 -6.14 9.71 20.72
C TYR A 383 -7.67 9.64 20.87
N ALA A 384 -8.19 9.11 21.99
CA ALA A 384 -9.64 9.03 22.22
C ALA A 384 -10.26 10.41 22.41
N GLU A 385 -9.58 11.28 23.16
CA GLU A 385 -10.00 12.66 23.33
C GLU A 385 -9.84 13.45 22.03
N ALA A 386 -8.73 13.26 21.32
CA ALA A 386 -8.50 13.89 20.02
C ALA A 386 -9.62 13.58 19.01
N GLU A 387 -9.97 12.30 18.84
CA GLU A 387 -11.07 11.86 17.97
C GLU A 387 -12.38 12.57 18.32
N ARG A 388 -12.71 12.64 19.61
CA ARG A 388 -13.95 13.27 20.08
C ARG A 388 -13.98 14.76 19.76
N GLU A 389 -12.89 15.48 20.00
CA GLU A 389 -12.86 16.92 19.73
C GLU A 389 -12.91 17.23 18.23
N PHE A 390 -12.20 16.45 17.39
CA PHE A 390 -12.30 16.60 15.93
C PHE A 390 -13.70 16.27 15.42
N ARG A 391 -14.35 15.23 15.95
CA ARG A 391 -15.74 14.92 15.63
C ARG A 391 -16.69 16.07 15.97
N THR A 392 -16.52 16.68 17.14
CA THR A 392 -17.31 17.86 17.55
C THR A 392 -17.10 19.02 16.58
N TYR A 393 -15.85 19.30 16.22
CA TYR A 393 -15.51 20.34 15.22
C TYR A 393 -16.16 20.06 13.87
N LEU A 394 -16.05 18.84 13.35
CA LEU A 394 -16.58 18.44 12.05
C LEU A 394 -18.12 18.48 12.00
N ASN A 395 -18.79 18.20 13.10
CA ASN A 395 -20.24 18.32 13.21
C ASN A 395 -20.70 19.78 13.18
N ALA A 396 -19.91 20.70 13.78
CA ALA A 396 -20.25 22.11 13.85
C ALA A 396 -19.85 22.89 12.58
N ALA A 397 -18.73 22.53 11.95
CA ALA A 397 -18.13 23.26 10.83
C ALA A 397 -17.57 22.33 9.72
N PRO A 398 -18.42 21.51 9.07
CA PRO A 398 -17.98 20.51 8.09
C PRO A 398 -17.36 21.10 6.81
N HIS A 399 -17.57 22.39 6.54
CA HIS A 399 -17.08 23.11 5.36
C HIS A 399 -16.07 24.21 5.68
N ALA A 400 -15.64 24.34 6.94
CA ALA A 400 -14.62 25.31 7.32
C ALA A 400 -13.25 24.90 6.76
N SER A 401 -12.31 25.85 6.70
CA SER A 401 -10.98 25.63 6.11
C SER A 401 -10.21 24.48 6.78
N LEU A 402 -10.37 24.29 8.09
CA LEU A 402 -9.70 23.20 8.83
C LEU A 402 -10.49 21.88 8.80
N ALA A 403 -11.63 21.78 8.11
CA ALA A 403 -12.44 20.56 8.11
C ALA A 403 -11.71 19.37 7.48
N ALA A 404 -10.93 19.59 6.43
CA ALA A 404 -10.17 18.52 5.80
C ALA A 404 -9.02 18.03 6.71
N GLU A 405 -8.30 18.94 7.37
CA GLU A 405 -7.29 18.64 8.39
C GLU A 405 -7.89 17.88 9.57
N ALA A 406 -9.00 18.38 10.11
CA ALA A 406 -9.72 17.77 11.23
C ALA A 406 -10.19 16.35 10.90
N ALA A 407 -10.73 16.12 9.70
CA ALA A 407 -11.15 14.79 9.25
C ALA A 407 -9.96 13.84 9.10
N TYR A 408 -8.84 14.32 8.57
CA TYR A 408 -7.61 13.54 8.51
C TYR A 408 -7.11 13.17 9.91
N LEU A 409 -6.99 14.14 10.82
CA LEU A 409 -6.52 13.92 12.19
C LEU A 409 -7.50 13.10 13.04
N GLN A 410 -8.82 13.19 12.79
CA GLN A 410 -9.81 12.31 13.39
C GLN A 410 -9.56 10.86 12.97
N PHE A 411 -9.36 10.60 11.68
CA PHE A 411 -9.02 9.27 11.17
C PHE A 411 -7.70 8.77 11.80
N ARG A 412 -6.64 9.59 11.83
CA ARG A 412 -5.35 9.21 12.45
C ARG A 412 -5.48 8.94 13.94
N SER A 413 -6.33 9.69 14.63
CA SER A 413 -6.64 9.45 16.05
C SER A 413 -7.35 8.11 16.23
N ALA A 414 -8.37 7.81 15.42
CA ALA A 414 -9.09 6.54 15.47
C ALA A 414 -8.18 5.34 15.11
N GLU A 415 -7.27 5.50 14.14
CA GLU A 415 -6.22 4.52 13.83
C GLU A 415 -5.29 4.30 15.04
N GLY A 416 -4.86 5.38 15.71
CA GLY A 416 -4.06 5.33 16.94
C GLY A 416 -4.76 4.56 18.07
N MET A 417 -6.06 4.82 18.27
CA MET A 417 -6.88 4.07 19.23
C MET A 417 -6.92 2.58 18.91
N TYR A 418 -7.17 2.23 17.64
CA TYR A 418 -7.21 0.83 17.20
C TYR A 418 -5.86 0.13 17.38
N ARG A 419 -4.74 0.80 17.07
CA ARG A 419 -3.40 0.24 17.25
C ARG A 419 -3.04 0.04 18.72
N HIS A 420 -3.46 0.96 19.60
CA HIS A 420 -3.19 0.86 21.03
C HIS A 420 -4.03 -0.22 21.72
N LYS A 421 -5.33 -0.30 21.38
CA LYS A 421 -6.26 -1.29 21.94
C LYS A 421 -7.20 -1.84 20.86
N PRO A 422 -6.76 -2.86 20.09
CA PRO A 422 -7.58 -3.47 19.06
C PRO A 422 -8.85 -4.07 19.65
N SER A 423 -10.01 -3.60 19.22
CA SER A 423 -11.33 -4.09 19.61
C SER A 423 -12.33 -3.91 18.46
N VAL A 424 -13.48 -4.59 18.53
CA VAL A 424 -14.57 -4.41 17.54
C VAL A 424 -15.03 -2.95 17.49
N GLU A 425 -15.12 -2.31 18.65
CA GLU A 425 -15.50 -0.91 18.78
C GLU A 425 -14.47 0.04 18.17
N SER A 426 -13.19 -0.06 18.55
CA SER A 426 -12.14 0.82 18.02
C SER A 426 -11.91 0.62 16.53
N ARG A 427 -12.08 -0.60 16.04
CA ARG A 427 -12.09 -0.90 14.59
C ARG A 427 -13.27 -0.20 13.91
N GLY A 428 -14.48 -0.30 14.46
CA GLY A 428 -15.67 0.36 13.91
C GLY A 428 -15.51 1.88 13.84
N MET A 429 -14.94 2.50 14.88
CA MET A 429 -14.63 3.94 14.90
C MET A 429 -13.59 4.31 13.83
N PHE A 430 -12.52 3.51 13.71
CA PHE A 430 -11.50 3.71 12.68
C PHE A 430 -12.09 3.60 11.27
N THR A 431 -12.85 2.54 10.99
CA THR A 431 -13.53 2.35 9.69
C THR A 431 -14.44 3.53 9.37
N ALA A 432 -15.30 3.95 10.31
CA ALA A 432 -16.22 5.06 10.08
C ALA A 432 -15.48 6.39 9.81
N ALA A 433 -14.41 6.68 10.56
CA ALA A 433 -13.63 7.91 10.39
C ALA A 433 -12.91 7.94 9.04
N VAL A 434 -12.26 6.83 8.63
CA VAL A 434 -11.55 6.78 7.35
C VAL A 434 -12.51 6.76 6.15
N GLU A 435 -13.66 6.09 6.26
CA GLU A 435 -14.71 6.13 5.23
C GLU A 435 -15.26 7.56 5.05
N ASN A 436 -15.55 8.26 6.14
CA ASN A 436 -15.99 9.65 6.11
C ASN A 436 -14.94 10.55 5.44
N TYR A 437 -13.67 10.40 5.82
CA TYR A 437 -12.55 11.16 5.26
C TYR A 437 -12.42 10.93 3.74
N VAL A 438 -12.35 9.67 3.30
CA VAL A 438 -12.18 9.31 1.87
C VAL A 438 -13.38 9.73 1.03
N LYS A 439 -14.60 9.69 1.59
CA LYS A 439 -15.83 10.05 0.88
C LYS A 439 -16.00 11.56 0.71
N ASN A 440 -15.77 12.32 1.78
CA ASN A 440 -16.17 13.73 1.83
C ASN A 440 -15.02 14.71 1.54
N TYR A 441 -13.76 14.27 1.66
CA TYR A 441 -12.58 15.15 1.53
C TYR A 441 -11.63 14.68 0.42
N SER A 442 -12.19 14.35 -0.75
CA SER A 442 -11.48 13.78 -1.91
C SER A 442 -10.45 14.69 -2.60
N LYS A 443 -10.29 15.93 -2.13
CA LYS A 443 -9.26 16.88 -2.61
C LYS A 443 -8.09 17.07 -1.64
N HIS A 444 -8.15 16.46 -0.45
CA HIS A 444 -7.09 16.59 0.54
C HIS A 444 -5.81 15.88 0.08
N GLU A 445 -4.65 16.47 0.35
CA GLU A 445 -3.35 15.96 -0.15
C GLU A 445 -3.04 14.54 0.34
N ASN A 446 -3.48 14.20 1.56
CA ASN A 446 -3.28 12.88 2.16
C ASN A 446 -4.44 11.91 1.89
N LEU A 447 -5.23 12.12 0.83
CA LEU A 447 -6.31 11.19 0.47
C LEU A 447 -5.76 9.78 0.18
N TYR A 448 -4.58 9.69 -0.42
CA TYR A 448 -3.92 8.42 -0.75
C TYR A 448 -3.76 7.52 0.49
N GLU A 449 -3.42 8.09 1.65
CA GLU A 449 -3.22 7.33 2.88
C GLU A 449 -4.55 6.79 3.41
N GLY A 450 -5.59 7.63 3.43
CA GLY A 450 -6.93 7.22 3.84
C GLY A 450 -7.52 6.15 2.93
N ALA A 451 -7.41 6.33 1.61
CA ALA A 451 -7.88 5.35 0.63
C ALA A 451 -7.14 4.01 0.75
N PHE A 452 -5.83 4.05 0.99
CA PHE A 452 -5.03 2.85 1.22
C PHE A 452 -5.46 2.11 2.50
N ARG A 453 -5.62 2.83 3.61
CA ARG A 453 -6.06 2.25 4.90
C ARG A 453 -7.47 1.67 4.83
N LEU A 454 -8.38 2.35 4.13
CA LEU A 454 -9.72 1.82 3.86
C LEU A 454 -9.65 0.52 3.05
N GLY A 455 -8.80 0.47 2.03
CA GLY A 455 -8.53 -0.76 1.27
C GLY A 455 -8.05 -1.92 2.15
N GLU A 456 -7.10 -1.67 3.07
CA GLU A 456 -6.58 -2.70 4.00
C GLU A 456 -7.69 -3.24 4.93
N ILE A 457 -8.53 -2.35 5.47
CA ILE A 457 -9.66 -2.72 6.31
C ILE A 457 -10.66 -3.59 5.52
N LEU A 458 -11.10 -3.12 4.36
CA LEU A 458 -12.07 -3.83 3.52
C LEU A 458 -11.54 -5.19 3.06
N GLN A 459 -10.25 -5.27 2.74
CA GLN A 459 -9.60 -6.52 2.36
C GLN A 459 -9.58 -7.53 3.51
N SER A 460 -9.27 -7.09 4.73
CA SER A 460 -9.31 -7.96 5.92
C SER A 460 -10.73 -8.42 6.29
N GLU A 461 -11.75 -7.67 5.89
CA GLU A 461 -13.18 -8.04 6.00
C GLU A 461 -13.68 -8.92 4.85
N ARG A 462 -12.79 -9.28 3.91
CA ARG A 462 -13.11 -10.04 2.69
C ARG A 462 -14.09 -9.32 1.75
N ARG A 463 -14.24 -8.00 1.91
CA ARG A 463 -14.99 -7.11 1.00
C ARG A 463 -14.09 -6.70 -0.17
N PHE A 464 -13.61 -7.70 -0.91
CA PHE A 464 -12.51 -7.53 -1.85
C PHE A 464 -12.81 -6.58 -3.02
N GLN A 465 -14.06 -6.55 -3.50
CA GLN A 465 -14.43 -5.63 -4.58
C GLN A 465 -14.33 -4.17 -4.11
N GLU A 466 -14.86 -3.86 -2.93
CA GLU A 466 -14.78 -2.51 -2.34
C GLU A 466 -13.34 -2.16 -1.96
N ALA A 467 -12.54 -3.14 -1.51
CA ALA A 467 -11.12 -2.95 -1.25
C ALA A 467 -10.37 -2.53 -2.53
N ALA A 468 -10.63 -3.19 -3.66
CA ALA A 468 -10.07 -2.79 -4.95
C ALA A 468 -10.52 -1.37 -5.34
N ASP A 469 -11.79 -1.02 -5.15
CA ASP A 469 -12.31 0.33 -5.42
C ASP A 469 -11.61 1.40 -4.55
N ALA A 470 -11.27 1.07 -3.30
CA ALA A 470 -10.53 1.97 -2.41
C ALA A 470 -9.06 2.10 -2.83
N TYR A 471 -8.38 0.99 -3.14
CA TYR A 471 -7.00 1.02 -3.62
C TYR A 471 -6.85 1.77 -4.95
N GLU A 472 -7.83 1.67 -5.86
CA GLU A 472 -7.85 2.41 -7.14
C GLU A 472 -7.93 3.94 -6.95
N LYS A 473 -8.28 4.43 -5.76
CA LYS A 473 -8.27 5.87 -5.41
C LYS A 473 -6.91 6.37 -4.91
N VAL A 474 -5.96 5.47 -4.65
CA VAL A 474 -4.63 5.83 -4.12
C VAL A 474 -3.81 6.46 -5.24
N LYS A 475 -3.67 7.78 -5.20
CA LYS A 475 -2.83 8.58 -6.11
C LYS A 475 -1.95 9.50 -5.28
N GLY A 476 -0.64 9.35 -5.36
CA GLY A 476 0.26 10.04 -4.45
C GLY A 476 1.67 9.44 -4.44
N PRO A 477 2.31 9.27 -3.27
CA PRO A 477 3.64 8.72 -3.20
C PRO A 477 3.71 7.32 -3.84
N ALA A 478 4.72 7.08 -4.67
CA ALA A 478 4.83 5.86 -5.47
C ALA A 478 4.91 4.57 -4.62
N ALA A 479 5.38 4.65 -3.37
CA ALA A 479 5.29 3.54 -2.39
C ALA A 479 3.84 3.12 -2.07
N PHE A 480 2.93 4.09 -1.96
CA PHE A 480 1.52 3.80 -1.74
C PHE A 480 0.87 3.30 -3.03
N GLU A 481 1.18 3.91 -4.18
CA GLU A 481 0.62 3.47 -5.47
C GLU A 481 1.02 2.03 -5.82
N VAL A 482 2.29 1.65 -5.65
CA VAL A 482 2.71 0.29 -5.98
C VAL A 482 2.06 -0.76 -5.08
N ARG A 483 1.91 -0.47 -3.78
CA ARG A 483 1.27 -1.37 -2.82
C ARG A 483 -0.23 -1.43 -3.07
N ALA A 484 -0.87 -0.30 -3.36
CA ALA A 484 -2.28 -0.23 -3.69
C ALA A 484 -2.58 -0.99 -4.97
N ALA A 485 -1.77 -0.81 -6.02
CA ALA A 485 -1.92 -1.53 -7.28
C ALA A 485 -1.79 -3.04 -7.07
N ALA A 486 -0.76 -3.49 -6.35
CA ALA A 486 -0.59 -4.91 -6.02
C ALA A 486 -1.78 -5.45 -5.20
N ALA A 487 -2.23 -4.72 -4.19
CA ALA A 487 -3.36 -5.11 -3.35
C ALA A 487 -4.70 -5.08 -4.10
N ALA A 488 -4.87 -4.19 -5.08
CA ALA A 488 -6.02 -4.15 -5.97
C ALA A 488 -6.05 -5.38 -6.89
N VAL A 489 -4.93 -5.75 -7.52
CA VAL A 489 -4.84 -6.98 -8.32
C VAL A 489 -5.17 -8.20 -7.48
N GLN A 490 -4.61 -8.28 -6.27
CA GLN A 490 -4.91 -9.36 -5.32
C GLN A 490 -6.40 -9.40 -4.96
N SER A 491 -6.99 -8.27 -4.58
CA SER A 491 -8.40 -8.19 -4.21
C SER A 491 -9.32 -8.55 -5.38
N LEU A 492 -8.96 -8.21 -6.62
CA LEU A 492 -9.73 -8.60 -7.81
C LEU A 492 -9.61 -10.10 -8.11
N ALA A 493 -8.43 -10.69 -7.92
CA ALA A 493 -8.25 -12.14 -8.00
C ALA A 493 -9.07 -12.88 -6.93
N ASP A 494 -9.10 -12.37 -5.70
CA ASP A 494 -9.90 -12.91 -4.59
C ASP A 494 -11.41 -12.73 -4.84
N THR A 495 -11.81 -11.65 -5.49
CA THR A 495 -13.19 -11.40 -5.92
C THR A 495 -13.64 -12.43 -6.96
N LEU A 496 -12.81 -12.73 -7.95
CA LEU A 496 -13.08 -13.77 -8.96
C LEU A 496 -13.15 -15.17 -8.34
N SER A 497 -12.27 -15.43 -7.38
CA SER A 497 -12.20 -16.68 -6.62
C SER A 497 -13.45 -16.91 -5.76
N ASN A 498 -14.06 -15.83 -5.27
CA ASN A 498 -15.24 -15.82 -4.41
C ASN A 498 -16.42 -15.11 -5.09
N ALA A 499 -16.65 -15.40 -6.37
CA ALA A 499 -17.65 -14.71 -7.17
C ALA A 499 -19.08 -14.79 -6.55
N PRO A 500 -19.86 -13.70 -6.58
CA PRO A 500 -21.27 -13.69 -6.18
C PRO A 500 -22.09 -14.79 -6.86
N LYS A 501 -23.17 -15.24 -6.22
CA LYS A 501 -23.99 -16.34 -6.77
C LYS A 501 -24.59 -16.01 -8.14
N ASP A 502 -24.96 -14.76 -8.34
CA ASP A 502 -25.53 -14.13 -9.52
C ASP A 502 -24.48 -13.61 -10.53
N ALA A 503 -23.19 -13.73 -10.23
CA ALA A 503 -22.12 -13.30 -11.13
C ALA A 503 -22.21 -13.99 -12.50
N ASP A 504 -22.25 -13.19 -13.56
CA ASP A 504 -22.30 -13.66 -14.93
C ASP A 504 -20.93 -13.57 -15.65
N ARG A 505 -20.90 -13.99 -16.92
CA ARG A 505 -19.68 -13.95 -17.74
C ARG A 505 -19.16 -12.53 -17.95
N ALA A 506 -20.06 -11.55 -18.08
CA ALA A 506 -19.71 -10.17 -18.31
C ALA A 506 -19.08 -9.54 -17.06
N TRP A 507 -19.66 -9.80 -15.88
CA TRP A 507 -19.10 -9.39 -14.59
C TRP A 507 -17.71 -9.96 -14.38
N ALA A 508 -17.53 -11.27 -14.61
CA ALA A 508 -16.23 -11.92 -14.43
C ALA A 508 -15.18 -11.35 -15.37
N GLU A 509 -15.53 -11.13 -16.64
CA GLU A 509 -14.64 -10.50 -17.60
C GLU A 509 -14.31 -9.05 -17.23
N GLY A 510 -15.27 -8.32 -16.67
CA GLY A 510 -15.07 -6.99 -16.10
C GLY A 510 -14.00 -6.97 -15.01
N GLN A 511 -14.08 -7.90 -14.04
CA GLN A 511 -13.08 -7.99 -12.97
C GLN A 511 -11.70 -8.43 -13.50
N ARG A 512 -11.62 -9.34 -14.47
CA ARG A 512 -10.33 -9.72 -15.10
C ARG A 512 -9.68 -8.54 -15.82
N ASN A 513 -10.47 -7.75 -16.55
CA ASN A 513 -9.96 -6.56 -17.22
C ASN A 513 -9.52 -5.50 -16.22
N ARG A 514 -10.22 -5.35 -15.09
CA ARG A 514 -9.75 -4.51 -13.98
C ARG A 514 -8.43 -5.02 -13.39
N ALA A 515 -8.29 -6.33 -13.19
CA ALA A 515 -7.06 -6.92 -12.65
C ALA A 515 -5.87 -6.69 -13.59
N ALA A 516 -6.07 -6.86 -14.90
CA ALA A 516 -5.06 -6.55 -15.91
C ALA A 516 -4.65 -5.06 -15.87
N ARG A 517 -5.61 -4.13 -15.85
CA ARG A 517 -5.31 -2.68 -15.76
C ARG A 517 -4.56 -2.31 -14.47
N ASN A 518 -4.95 -2.88 -13.34
CA ASN A 518 -4.25 -2.67 -12.06
C ASN A 518 -2.86 -3.31 -12.06
N TYR A 519 -2.65 -4.42 -12.78
CA TYR A 519 -1.33 -5.00 -12.95
C TYR A 519 -0.44 -4.15 -13.86
N ASP A 520 -1.00 -3.52 -14.89
CA ASP A 520 -0.27 -2.56 -15.73
C ASP A 520 0.09 -1.31 -14.91
N TRP A 521 -0.82 -0.83 -14.06
CA TRP A 521 -0.53 0.24 -13.10
C TRP A 521 0.57 -0.18 -12.13
N PHE A 522 0.49 -1.38 -11.54
CA PHE A 522 1.55 -1.94 -10.70
C PHE A 522 2.89 -2.00 -11.44
N SER A 523 2.91 -2.49 -12.67
CA SER A 523 4.13 -2.65 -13.46
C SER A 523 4.79 -1.29 -13.75
N ARG A 524 3.98 -0.26 -14.07
CA ARG A 524 4.48 1.11 -14.22
C ARG A 524 4.99 1.68 -12.90
N ALA A 525 4.24 1.54 -11.81
CA ALA A 525 4.63 2.03 -10.49
C ALA A 525 5.91 1.34 -9.99
N ALA A 526 5.98 0.01 -10.10
CA ALA A 526 7.11 -0.82 -9.67
C ALA A 526 8.36 -0.66 -10.55
N GLY A 527 8.26 -0.04 -11.73
CA GLY A 527 9.40 0.31 -12.58
C GLY A 527 10.15 1.55 -12.08
N SER A 528 9.53 2.32 -11.19
CA SER A 528 10.17 3.43 -10.49
C SER A 528 11.00 2.85 -9.33
N GLU A 529 12.29 3.18 -9.22
CA GLU A 529 13.12 2.80 -8.04
C GLU A 529 12.39 3.24 -6.76
N ARG A 530 11.86 4.46 -6.89
CA ARG A 530 10.76 5.15 -6.23
C ARG A 530 9.50 4.35 -5.84
N ALA A 531 9.40 3.05 -6.01
CA ALA A 531 8.31 2.28 -5.45
C ALA A 531 8.76 1.45 -4.25
N GLY A 532 10.07 1.19 -4.12
CA GLY A 532 10.65 0.12 -3.31
C GLY A 532 9.87 -1.20 -3.42
N ALA A 533 9.36 -1.49 -4.61
CA ALA A 533 8.73 -2.77 -4.89
C ALA A 533 9.77 -3.87 -4.68
N THR A 534 9.55 -4.74 -3.71
CA THR A 534 10.46 -5.86 -3.45
C THR A 534 10.29 -6.93 -4.52
N ALA A 535 11.30 -7.79 -4.69
CA ALA A 535 11.17 -8.97 -5.56
C ALA A 535 9.96 -9.82 -5.16
N GLU A 536 9.70 -9.93 -3.85
CA GLU A 536 8.53 -10.63 -3.34
C GLU A 536 7.20 -9.94 -3.67
N LEU A 537 7.10 -8.61 -3.56
CA LEU A 537 5.90 -7.89 -3.96
C LEU A 537 5.60 -8.08 -5.46
N ARG A 538 6.63 -8.03 -6.31
CA ARG A 538 6.51 -8.32 -7.75
C ARG A 538 6.04 -9.75 -8.00
N ALA A 539 6.61 -10.73 -7.30
CA ALA A 539 6.20 -12.13 -7.38
C ALA A 539 4.72 -12.32 -7.00
N ARG A 540 4.27 -11.71 -5.88
CA ARG A 540 2.88 -11.76 -5.42
C ARG A 540 1.91 -11.10 -6.41
N ALA A 541 2.24 -9.92 -6.93
CA ALA A 541 1.41 -9.25 -7.92
C ALA A 541 1.31 -10.05 -9.24
N THR A 542 2.41 -10.67 -9.69
CA THR A 542 2.42 -11.56 -10.87
C THR A 542 1.53 -12.79 -10.63
N LEU A 543 1.59 -13.40 -9.44
CA LEU A 543 0.69 -14.50 -9.08
C LEU A 543 -0.77 -14.07 -9.07
N ALA A 544 -1.09 -12.95 -8.42
CA ALA A 544 -2.45 -12.42 -8.37
C ALA A 544 -3.02 -12.16 -9.78
N LYS A 545 -2.21 -11.62 -10.69
CA LYS A 545 -2.59 -11.45 -12.10
C LYS A 545 -2.87 -12.80 -12.76
N ALA A 546 -1.94 -13.76 -12.64
CA ALA A 546 -2.10 -15.09 -13.20
C ALA A 546 -3.35 -15.80 -12.66
N MET A 547 -3.65 -15.66 -11.36
CA MET A 547 -4.86 -16.19 -10.73
C MET A 547 -6.13 -15.61 -11.36
N SER A 548 -6.17 -14.29 -11.58
CA SER A 548 -7.32 -13.64 -12.24
C SER A 548 -7.54 -14.19 -13.66
N GLU A 549 -6.46 -14.53 -14.37
CA GLU A 549 -6.47 -15.12 -15.72
C GLU A 549 -6.87 -16.61 -15.71
N SER A 550 -6.41 -17.39 -14.71
CA SER A 550 -6.73 -18.82 -14.56
C SER A 550 -8.22 -19.08 -14.31
N ALA A 551 -8.97 -18.08 -13.83
CA ALA A 551 -10.41 -18.18 -13.60
C ALA A 551 -11.24 -17.93 -14.89
N GLY A 552 -10.64 -17.98 -16.08
CA GLY A 552 -11.26 -17.57 -17.36
C GLY A 552 -11.29 -18.62 -18.48
N PRO A 553 -11.85 -18.27 -19.65
CA PRO A 553 -11.90 -19.16 -20.82
C PRO A 553 -10.50 -19.42 -21.39
N SER A 554 -10.37 -20.36 -22.34
CA SER A 554 -9.08 -20.82 -22.88
C SER A 554 -8.08 -19.71 -23.26
N PRO A 555 -8.46 -18.59 -23.92
CA PRO A 555 -7.51 -17.50 -24.17
C PRO A 555 -6.89 -16.90 -22.90
N ARG A 556 -7.66 -16.82 -21.81
CA ARG A 556 -7.17 -16.33 -20.51
C ARG A 556 -6.30 -17.37 -19.80
N LEU A 557 -6.59 -18.66 -19.93
CA LEU A 557 -5.71 -19.71 -19.41
C LEU A 557 -4.33 -19.67 -20.09
N ALA A 558 -4.30 -19.41 -21.40
CA ALA A 558 -3.04 -19.24 -22.13
C ALA A 558 -2.26 -18.00 -21.65
N GLN A 559 -2.95 -16.89 -21.37
CA GLN A 559 -2.34 -15.70 -20.76
C GLN A 559 -1.77 -16.01 -19.37
N SER A 560 -2.49 -16.80 -18.55
CA SER A 560 -2.01 -17.22 -17.23
C SER A 560 -0.68 -17.97 -17.31
N LEU A 561 -0.54 -18.90 -18.27
CA LEU A 561 0.72 -19.61 -18.52
C LEU A 561 1.85 -18.65 -18.94
N ASP A 562 1.56 -17.67 -19.80
CA ASP A 562 2.54 -16.68 -20.24
C ASP A 562 2.97 -15.74 -19.09
N THR A 563 2.02 -15.28 -18.28
CA THR A 563 2.29 -14.49 -17.06
C THR A 563 3.24 -15.23 -16.11
N LEU A 564 3.06 -16.56 -15.97
CA LEU A 564 3.86 -17.43 -15.10
C LEU A 564 5.13 -17.97 -15.76
N ARG A 565 5.46 -17.58 -17.00
CA ARG A 565 6.66 -18.07 -17.69
C ARG A 565 7.92 -17.66 -16.92
N ASP A 566 8.80 -18.64 -16.71
CA ASP A 566 10.08 -18.50 -16.01
C ASP A 566 9.96 -17.84 -14.62
N PHE A 567 8.82 -17.98 -13.94
CA PHE A 567 8.56 -17.35 -12.64
C PHE A 567 9.67 -17.59 -11.61
N GLU A 568 10.12 -18.84 -11.49
CA GLU A 568 11.15 -19.26 -10.54
C GLU A 568 12.50 -18.60 -10.86
N LYS A 569 12.83 -18.42 -12.14
CA LYS A 569 14.05 -17.71 -12.57
C LYS A 569 13.94 -16.20 -12.35
N ARG A 570 12.75 -15.64 -12.56
CA ARG A 570 12.47 -14.20 -12.35
C ARG A 570 12.44 -13.81 -10.87
N PHE A 571 12.03 -14.74 -10.01
CA PHE A 571 11.86 -14.51 -8.57
C PHE A 571 12.53 -15.63 -7.73
N PRO A 572 13.86 -15.79 -7.81
CA PRO A 572 14.55 -16.93 -7.18
C PRO A 572 14.42 -16.95 -5.65
N GLY A 573 14.31 -15.78 -5.00
CA GLY A 573 14.17 -15.66 -3.54
C GLY A 573 12.75 -15.90 -3.00
N ALA A 574 11.74 -16.08 -3.86
CA ALA A 574 10.34 -16.26 -3.45
C ALA A 574 9.93 -17.73 -3.44
N THR A 575 10.67 -18.57 -2.72
CA THR A 575 10.54 -20.04 -2.75
C THR A 575 9.13 -20.52 -2.40
N ASP A 576 8.49 -19.88 -1.41
CA ASP A 576 7.13 -20.24 -0.99
C ASP A 576 6.09 -19.96 -2.09
N LEU A 577 6.37 -19.03 -2.99
CA LEU A 577 5.52 -18.64 -4.10
C LEU A 577 5.73 -19.50 -5.35
N HIS A 578 6.86 -20.21 -5.47
CA HIS A 578 7.14 -21.13 -6.59
C HIS A 578 6.12 -22.27 -6.66
N LEU A 579 5.74 -22.78 -5.50
CA LEU A 579 4.71 -23.83 -5.37
C LEU A 579 3.37 -23.37 -5.94
N LEU A 580 2.94 -22.17 -5.56
CA LEU A 580 1.69 -21.57 -6.04
C LEU A 580 1.75 -21.32 -7.54
N ALA A 581 2.89 -20.84 -8.06
CA ALA A 581 3.10 -20.67 -9.51
C ALA A 581 2.97 -22.00 -10.25
N GLY A 582 3.63 -23.06 -9.77
CA GLY A 582 3.57 -24.40 -10.35
C GLY A 582 2.15 -24.95 -10.40
N ALA A 583 1.40 -24.83 -9.31
CA ALA A 583 0.02 -25.31 -9.25
C ALA A 583 -0.94 -24.51 -10.16
N LEU A 584 -0.77 -23.20 -10.29
CA LEU A 584 -1.54 -22.39 -11.25
C LEU A 584 -1.23 -22.79 -12.70
N ARG A 585 0.03 -23.08 -13.03
CA ARG A 585 0.38 -23.60 -14.36
C ARG A 585 -0.29 -24.94 -14.63
N LEU A 586 -0.30 -25.86 -13.67
CA LEU A 586 -1.00 -27.14 -13.80
C LEU A 586 -2.50 -26.95 -14.04
N ALA A 587 -3.14 -26.06 -13.28
CA ALA A 587 -4.55 -25.74 -13.45
C ALA A 587 -4.85 -25.17 -14.84
N ALA A 588 -4.03 -24.22 -15.32
CA ALA A 588 -4.18 -23.62 -16.64
C ALA A 588 -3.90 -24.62 -17.78
N ALA A 589 -2.85 -25.44 -17.67
CA ALA A 589 -2.53 -26.49 -18.64
C ALA A 589 -3.66 -27.54 -18.74
N SER A 590 -4.24 -27.94 -17.61
CA SER A 590 -5.43 -28.80 -17.55
C SER A 590 -6.62 -28.20 -18.30
N GLY A 591 -6.96 -26.94 -18.01
CA GLY A 591 -8.08 -26.28 -18.66
C GLY A 591 -7.88 -26.04 -20.16
N LEU A 592 -6.62 -26.06 -20.63
CA LEU A 592 -6.26 -25.99 -22.04
C LEU A 592 -6.12 -27.38 -22.72
N GLY A 593 -6.24 -28.47 -21.96
CA GLY A 593 -6.00 -29.82 -22.49
C GLY A 593 -4.54 -30.11 -22.86
N ARG A 594 -3.58 -29.33 -22.34
CA ARG A 594 -2.14 -29.50 -22.64
C ARG A 594 -1.50 -30.56 -21.75
N TYR A 595 -1.71 -31.82 -22.13
CA TYR A 595 -1.28 -32.99 -21.34
C TYR A 595 0.21 -32.98 -21.01
N ASP A 596 1.09 -32.74 -22.00
CA ASP A 596 2.54 -32.84 -21.78
C ASP A 596 3.07 -31.80 -20.79
N GLU A 597 2.50 -30.60 -20.79
CA GLU A 597 2.82 -29.55 -19.81
C GLU A 597 2.35 -29.94 -18.41
N ALA A 598 1.13 -30.48 -18.28
CA ALA A 598 0.59 -30.95 -17.01
C ALA A 598 1.39 -32.13 -16.44
N ALA A 599 1.74 -33.11 -17.28
CA ALA A 599 2.53 -34.27 -16.87
C ALA A 599 3.92 -33.88 -16.36
N LYS A 600 4.62 -32.97 -17.06
CA LYS A 600 5.90 -32.41 -16.61
C LYS A 600 5.76 -31.67 -15.27
N GLY A 601 4.71 -30.88 -15.11
CA GLY A 601 4.48 -30.13 -13.88
C GLY A 601 4.19 -31.05 -12.68
N VAL A 602 3.41 -32.13 -12.86
CA VAL A 602 3.15 -33.13 -11.81
C VAL A 602 4.45 -33.84 -11.41
N ALA A 603 5.27 -34.22 -12.38
CA ALA A 603 6.57 -34.83 -12.13
C ALA A 603 7.55 -33.89 -11.39
N ALA A 604 7.40 -32.58 -11.58
CA ALA A 604 8.21 -31.55 -10.92
C ALA A 604 7.70 -31.15 -9.52
N LEU A 605 6.61 -31.75 -9.03
CA LEU A 605 6.09 -31.43 -7.70
C LEU A 605 7.11 -31.82 -6.60
N PRO A 606 7.53 -30.88 -5.74
CA PRO A 606 8.61 -31.11 -4.77
C PRO A 606 8.22 -32.12 -3.69
N SER A 607 9.04 -33.13 -3.39
CA SER A 607 8.73 -34.30 -2.54
C SER A 607 8.60 -34.05 -1.03
N THR A 608 8.92 -32.87 -0.52
CA THR A 608 8.87 -32.53 0.91
C THR A 608 7.50 -32.03 1.35
N LYS A 609 7.23 -32.04 2.67
CA LYS A 609 6.00 -31.46 3.25
C LYS A 609 5.95 -29.95 2.99
N GLN A 610 4.81 -29.49 2.47
CA GLN A 610 4.66 -28.14 1.92
C GLN A 610 4.01 -27.15 2.88
N ALA A 611 4.02 -25.87 2.49
CA ALA A 611 3.35 -24.81 3.22
C ALA A 611 1.85 -25.13 3.42
N PRO A 612 1.24 -24.71 4.55
CA PRO A 612 -0.17 -24.93 4.82
C PRO A 612 -1.04 -24.51 3.63
N GLY A 613 -1.94 -25.40 3.20
CA GLY A 613 -2.90 -25.09 2.16
C GLY A 613 -2.46 -25.32 0.71
N PHE A 614 -1.20 -25.72 0.48
CA PHE A 614 -0.77 -26.21 -0.84
C PHE A 614 -1.53 -27.47 -1.25
N ASP A 615 -1.81 -28.36 -0.29
CA ASP A 615 -2.57 -29.58 -0.53
C ASP A 615 -3.99 -29.30 -1.02
N ASP A 616 -4.64 -28.25 -0.52
CA ASP A 616 -5.97 -27.81 -0.98
C ASP A 616 -5.95 -27.42 -2.46
N LEU A 617 -4.84 -26.82 -2.90
CA LEU A 617 -4.66 -26.41 -4.28
C LEU A 617 -4.37 -27.62 -5.18
N LEU A 618 -3.51 -28.53 -4.74
CA LEU A 618 -3.25 -29.79 -5.46
C LEU A 618 -4.50 -30.65 -5.60
N GLU A 619 -5.32 -30.72 -4.55
CA GLU A 619 -6.59 -31.44 -4.59
C GLU A 619 -7.50 -30.87 -5.69
N LYS A 620 -7.63 -29.54 -5.78
CA LYS A 620 -8.41 -28.88 -6.85
C LYS A 620 -7.84 -29.16 -8.24
N VAL A 621 -6.52 -29.14 -8.38
CA VAL A 621 -5.85 -29.51 -9.65
C VAL A 621 -6.18 -30.95 -10.03
N ALA A 622 -6.14 -31.89 -9.08
CA ALA A 622 -6.46 -33.29 -9.32
C ALA A 622 -7.94 -33.50 -9.72
N HIS A 623 -8.88 -32.79 -9.09
CA HIS A 623 -10.28 -32.77 -9.53
C HIS A 623 -10.43 -32.26 -10.95
N ASN A 624 -9.69 -31.20 -11.31
CA ASN A 624 -9.73 -30.66 -12.66
C ASN A 624 -9.17 -31.66 -13.69
N PHE A 625 -8.10 -32.40 -13.35
CA PHE A 625 -7.60 -33.48 -14.20
C PHE A 625 -8.64 -34.58 -14.43
N LEU A 626 -9.41 -34.99 -13.40
CA LEU A 626 -10.50 -35.96 -13.57
C LEU A 626 -11.60 -35.45 -14.51
N ARG A 627 -11.91 -34.15 -14.43
CA ARG A 627 -12.88 -33.53 -15.34
C ARG A 627 -12.33 -33.47 -16.77
N THR A 628 -11.10 -32.99 -16.95
CA THR A 628 -10.41 -32.99 -18.25
C THR A 628 -10.30 -34.41 -18.82
N ALA A 629 -10.12 -35.42 -17.97
CA ALA A 629 -10.13 -36.83 -18.37
C ALA A 629 -11.49 -37.23 -18.95
N ALA A 630 -12.59 -36.89 -18.27
CA ALA A 630 -13.93 -37.19 -18.74
C ALA A 630 -14.26 -36.47 -20.06
N ASP A 631 -13.87 -35.19 -20.18
CA ASP A 631 -14.07 -34.42 -21.41
C ASP A 631 -13.24 -34.99 -22.58
N ALA A 632 -11.96 -35.33 -22.35
CA ALA A 632 -11.08 -35.88 -23.36
C ALA A 632 -11.48 -37.30 -23.81
N ALA A 633 -12.02 -38.12 -22.89
CA ALA A 633 -12.42 -39.50 -23.19
C ALA A 633 -13.55 -39.61 -24.22
N VAL A 634 -14.31 -38.53 -24.46
CA VAL A 634 -15.36 -38.49 -25.48
C VAL A 634 -14.78 -38.67 -26.89
N ASP A 635 -13.64 -38.01 -27.16
CA ASP A 635 -13.01 -38.01 -28.48
C ASP A 635 -11.79 -38.96 -28.55
N ASP A 636 -11.01 -39.04 -27.46
CA ASP A 636 -9.82 -39.88 -27.33
C ASP A 636 -9.80 -40.59 -25.95
N PRO A 637 -10.32 -41.83 -25.87
CA PRO A 637 -10.32 -42.61 -24.63
C PRO A 637 -8.94 -42.80 -24.01
N ASN A 638 -7.89 -42.94 -24.83
CA ASN A 638 -6.52 -43.10 -24.35
C ASN A 638 -6.02 -41.82 -23.68
N MET A 639 -6.36 -40.65 -24.25
CA MET A 639 -6.05 -39.36 -23.63
C MET A 639 -6.81 -39.16 -22.32
N GLY A 640 -8.08 -39.56 -22.28
CA GLY A 640 -8.87 -39.59 -21.05
C GLY A 640 -8.18 -40.39 -19.94
N GLN A 641 -7.72 -41.61 -20.25
CA GLN A 641 -6.99 -42.44 -19.30
C GLN A 641 -5.69 -41.80 -18.81
N LYS A 642 -4.93 -41.16 -19.72
CA LYS A 642 -3.70 -40.43 -19.35
C LYS A 642 -3.97 -39.31 -18.35
N TRP A 643 -5.00 -38.49 -18.56
CA TRP A 643 -5.40 -37.44 -17.61
C TRP A 643 -5.88 -38.02 -16.27
N ALA A 644 -6.63 -39.12 -16.30
CA ALA A 644 -7.10 -39.78 -15.10
C ALA A 644 -5.93 -40.34 -14.27
N ALA A 645 -4.90 -40.86 -14.94
CA ALA A 645 -3.67 -41.31 -14.30
C ALA A 645 -2.89 -40.15 -13.63
N LEU A 646 -2.85 -38.96 -14.26
CA LEU A 646 -2.27 -37.76 -13.62
C LEU A 646 -3.03 -37.37 -12.36
N ALA A 647 -4.37 -37.38 -12.40
CA ALA A 647 -5.19 -37.12 -11.22
C ALA A 647 -4.87 -38.10 -10.08
N ALA A 648 -4.78 -39.39 -10.41
CA ALA A 648 -4.46 -40.44 -9.46
C ALA A 648 -3.09 -40.24 -8.80
N ALA A 649 -2.07 -39.88 -9.57
CA ALA A 649 -0.74 -39.58 -9.05
C ALA A 649 -0.74 -38.42 -8.03
N VAL A 650 -1.53 -37.37 -8.27
CA VAL A 650 -1.68 -36.25 -7.33
C VAL A 650 -2.44 -36.69 -6.07
N PHE A 651 -3.52 -37.48 -6.19
CA PHE A 651 -4.24 -38.00 -5.02
C PHE A 651 -3.43 -38.99 -4.18
N ASP A 652 -2.61 -39.84 -4.80
CA ASP A 652 -1.69 -40.74 -4.08
C ASP A 652 -0.71 -39.97 -3.22
N ARG A 653 -0.22 -38.86 -3.76
CA ARG A 653 0.67 -37.96 -3.06
C ARG A 653 -0.03 -37.31 -1.86
N LEU A 654 -1.20 -36.73 -2.07
CA LEU A 654 -2.01 -36.14 -0.99
C LEU A 654 -2.32 -37.16 0.11
N LYS A 655 -2.62 -38.40 -0.26
CA LYS A 655 -2.80 -39.53 0.67
C LYS A 655 -1.55 -39.82 1.49
N THR A 656 -0.38 -39.80 0.85
CA THR A 656 0.92 -40.01 1.52
C THR A 656 1.22 -38.89 2.52
N ASP A 657 0.80 -37.66 2.22
CA ASP A 657 0.93 -36.49 3.10
C ASP A 657 -0.10 -36.48 4.25
N GLY A 658 -0.90 -37.55 4.39
CA GLY A 658 -1.87 -37.74 5.48
C GLY A 658 -3.26 -37.16 5.17
N ARG A 659 -3.51 -36.77 3.93
CA ARG A 659 -4.77 -36.17 3.51
C ARG A 659 -5.73 -37.24 2.97
N PRO A 660 -6.95 -37.38 3.53
CA PRO A 660 -7.88 -38.40 3.07
C PRO A 660 -8.37 -38.08 1.65
N ILE A 661 -8.58 -39.13 0.85
CA ILE A 661 -9.16 -38.97 -0.49
C ILE A 661 -10.62 -38.47 -0.35
N PRO A 662 -11.02 -37.40 -1.05
CA PRO A 662 -12.39 -36.87 -1.01
C PRO A 662 -13.42 -37.89 -1.49
N GLY A 663 -14.57 -37.98 -0.80
CA GLY A 663 -15.58 -39.01 -1.04
C GLY A 663 -16.17 -39.01 -2.45
N ASP A 664 -16.32 -37.83 -3.03
CA ASP A 664 -16.89 -37.61 -4.37
C ASP A 664 -15.98 -38.12 -5.51
N VAL A 665 -14.67 -38.22 -5.29
CA VAL A 665 -13.73 -38.76 -6.30
C VAL A 665 -13.39 -40.23 -6.13
N LYS A 666 -13.71 -40.85 -4.98
CA LYS A 666 -13.31 -42.24 -4.66
C LYS A 666 -13.72 -43.24 -5.73
N SER A 667 -14.94 -43.12 -6.28
CA SER A 667 -15.43 -44.07 -7.28
C SER A 667 -14.64 -43.96 -8.59
N ASN A 668 -14.37 -42.74 -9.05
CA ASN A 668 -13.60 -42.49 -10.26
C ASN A 668 -12.16 -42.97 -10.06
N LEU A 669 -11.55 -42.65 -8.92
CA LEU A 669 -10.18 -43.04 -8.62
C LEU A 669 -10.02 -44.56 -8.47
N ALA A 670 -11.00 -45.25 -7.86
CA ALA A 670 -11.00 -46.71 -7.76
C ALA A 670 -11.07 -47.38 -9.15
N GLN A 671 -11.83 -46.80 -10.08
CA GLN A 671 -11.85 -47.25 -11.47
C GLN A 671 -10.48 -47.05 -12.14
N VAL A 672 -9.85 -45.88 -11.97
CA VAL A 672 -8.51 -45.60 -12.51
C VAL A 672 -7.49 -46.60 -11.99
N TYR A 673 -7.48 -46.88 -10.69
CA TYR A 673 -6.59 -47.89 -10.10
C TYR A 673 -6.87 -49.29 -10.66
N THR A 674 -8.13 -49.63 -10.92
CA THR A 674 -8.52 -50.91 -11.53
C THR A 674 -7.99 -51.08 -12.96
N GLU A 675 -8.02 -49.99 -13.75
CA GLU A 675 -7.47 -49.96 -15.11
C GLU A 675 -5.94 -50.04 -15.10
N GLN A 676 -5.28 -49.42 -14.11
CA GLN A 676 -3.83 -49.50 -13.90
C GLN A 676 -3.35 -50.84 -13.31
N GLY A 677 -4.25 -51.75 -12.94
CA GLY A 677 -3.91 -53.02 -12.28
C GLY A 677 -3.57 -52.91 -10.80
N ARG A 678 -3.77 -51.74 -10.18
CA ARG A 678 -3.60 -51.48 -8.73
C ARG A 678 -4.82 -51.95 -7.94
N LEU A 679 -5.06 -53.26 -7.99
CA LEU A 679 -6.30 -53.85 -7.49
C LEU A 679 -6.48 -53.72 -5.97
N ASP A 680 -5.39 -53.68 -5.19
CA ASP A 680 -5.47 -53.45 -3.74
C ASP A 680 -5.90 -52.05 -3.37
N ASP A 681 -5.38 -51.03 -4.05
CA ASP A 681 -5.78 -49.63 -3.85
C ASP A 681 -7.25 -49.43 -4.26
N ALA A 682 -7.66 -50.02 -5.40
CA ALA A 682 -9.04 -50.00 -5.85
C ALA A 682 -9.99 -50.68 -4.84
N ALA A 683 -9.62 -51.87 -4.34
CA ALA A 683 -10.41 -52.58 -3.35
C ALA A 683 -10.54 -51.82 -2.02
N ALA A 684 -9.47 -51.14 -1.58
CA ALA A 684 -9.53 -50.30 -0.38
C ALA A 684 -10.54 -49.15 -0.52
N LEU A 685 -10.57 -48.46 -1.67
CA LEU A 685 -11.55 -47.42 -1.94
C LEU A 685 -12.98 -47.97 -2.07
N TYR A 686 -13.16 -49.11 -2.74
CA TYR A 686 -14.48 -49.72 -2.86
C TYR A 686 -15.01 -50.23 -1.52
N ARG A 687 -14.17 -50.77 -0.62
CA ARG A 687 -14.59 -51.12 0.75
C ARG A 687 -15.16 -49.93 1.49
N ASP A 688 -14.48 -48.81 1.41
CA ASP A 688 -14.93 -47.56 2.04
C ASP A 688 -16.25 -47.07 1.41
N LEU A 689 -16.36 -47.07 0.08
CA LEU A 689 -17.61 -46.73 -0.62
C LEU A 689 -18.77 -47.68 -0.26
N VAL A 690 -18.52 -48.99 -0.14
CA VAL A 690 -19.52 -49.98 0.29
C VAL A 690 -19.95 -49.72 1.73
N SER A 691 -19.05 -49.27 2.61
CA SER A 691 -19.41 -48.93 3.99
C SER A 691 -20.34 -47.72 4.07
N GLN A 692 -20.14 -46.72 3.20
CA GLN A 692 -20.95 -45.51 3.13
C GLN A 692 -22.28 -45.74 2.40
N ALA A 693 -22.29 -46.55 1.35
CA ALA A 693 -23.46 -46.83 0.53
C ALA A 693 -23.68 -48.36 0.35
N PRO A 694 -24.05 -49.08 1.42
CA PRO A 694 -24.07 -50.55 1.44
C PRO A 694 -25.12 -51.20 0.53
N LYS A 695 -26.08 -50.41 0.02
CA LYS A 695 -27.14 -50.82 -0.92
C LYS A 695 -26.97 -50.23 -2.32
N SER A 696 -25.84 -49.60 -2.63
CA SER A 696 -25.60 -49.09 -3.99
C SER A 696 -25.26 -50.25 -4.92
N LYS A 697 -26.17 -50.60 -5.82
CA LYS A 697 -25.97 -51.69 -6.80
C LYS A 697 -24.70 -51.50 -7.63
N THR A 698 -24.42 -50.27 -8.06
CA THR A 698 -23.23 -49.93 -8.84
C THR A 698 -21.94 -50.13 -8.05
N VAL A 699 -21.90 -49.65 -6.80
CA VAL A 699 -20.71 -49.79 -5.95
C VAL A 699 -20.45 -51.26 -5.63
N LEU A 700 -21.50 -52.03 -5.29
CA LEU A 700 -21.37 -53.47 -5.03
C LEU A 700 -20.88 -54.23 -6.26
N ARG A 701 -21.42 -53.93 -7.45
CA ARG A 701 -20.99 -54.56 -8.70
C ARG A 701 -19.49 -54.30 -8.97
N ASN A 702 -19.06 -53.04 -8.88
CA ASN A 702 -17.67 -52.68 -9.15
C ASN A 702 -16.72 -53.27 -8.09
N ALA A 703 -17.11 -53.25 -6.81
CA ALA A 703 -16.35 -53.87 -5.73
C ALA A 703 -16.18 -55.38 -5.94
N ALA A 704 -17.25 -56.07 -6.35
CA ALA A 704 -17.23 -57.50 -6.65
C ALA A 704 -16.31 -57.83 -7.83
N MET A 705 -16.38 -57.04 -8.92
CA MET A 705 -15.50 -57.20 -10.08
C MET A 705 -14.03 -56.99 -9.73
N VAL A 706 -13.70 -56.01 -8.89
CA VAL A 706 -12.32 -55.80 -8.41
C VAL A 706 -11.86 -56.96 -7.54
N ALA A 707 -12.71 -57.45 -6.64
CA ALA A 707 -12.40 -58.60 -5.80
C ALA A 707 -12.15 -59.88 -6.64
N ASP A 708 -12.95 -60.12 -7.69
CA ASP A 708 -12.73 -61.22 -8.64
C ASP A 708 -11.39 -61.08 -9.36
N ARG A 709 -11.06 -59.90 -9.90
CA ARG A 709 -9.77 -59.65 -10.57
C ARG A 709 -8.58 -59.82 -9.64
N ARG A 710 -8.77 -59.56 -8.33
CA ARG A 710 -7.74 -59.73 -7.29
C ARG A 710 -7.66 -61.18 -6.79
N ASN A 711 -8.48 -62.10 -7.28
CA ASN A 711 -8.64 -63.46 -6.75
C ASN A 711 -9.05 -63.49 -5.26
N ALA A 712 -9.73 -62.45 -4.76
CA ALA A 712 -10.25 -62.39 -3.40
C ALA A 712 -11.65 -63.01 -3.32
N ALA A 713 -11.72 -64.32 -3.55
CA ALA A 713 -12.97 -65.06 -3.78
C ALA A 713 -14.03 -64.91 -2.67
N ALA A 714 -13.62 -64.82 -1.40
CA ALA A 714 -14.56 -64.63 -0.29
C ALA A 714 -15.20 -63.22 -0.27
N GLU A 715 -14.41 -62.18 -0.59
CA GLU A 715 -14.89 -60.79 -0.67
C GLU A 715 -15.79 -60.60 -1.89
N ALA A 716 -15.42 -61.21 -3.03
CA ALA A 716 -16.25 -61.23 -4.24
C ALA A 716 -17.60 -61.92 -4.00
N ALA A 717 -17.60 -63.07 -3.30
CA ALA A 717 -18.81 -63.80 -2.95
C ALA A 717 -19.77 -62.95 -2.10
N ASP A 718 -19.26 -62.21 -1.11
CA ASP A 718 -20.08 -61.31 -0.27
C ASP A 718 -20.73 -60.22 -1.12
N TYR A 719 -19.96 -59.50 -1.93
CA TYR A 719 -20.49 -58.39 -2.73
C TYR A 719 -21.49 -58.87 -3.80
N TRP A 720 -21.22 -59.98 -4.48
CA TRP A 720 -22.16 -60.55 -5.45
C TRP A 720 -23.45 -61.04 -4.79
N ALA A 721 -23.37 -61.67 -3.61
CA ALA A 721 -24.55 -62.10 -2.87
C ALA A 721 -25.41 -60.92 -2.42
N ARG A 722 -24.79 -59.87 -1.86
CA ARG A 722 -25.48 -58.64 -1.45
C ARG A 722 -26.12 -57.90 -2.62
N LEU A 723 -25.49 -57.91 -3.79
CA LEU A 723 -26.05 -57.34 -5.02
C LEU A 723 -27.23 -58.18 -5.51
N SER A 724 -27.09 -59.50 -5.54
CA SER A 724 -28.15 -60.43 -5.98
C SER A 724 -29.44 -60.29 -5.17
N MET A 725 -29.34 -60.11 -3.85
CA MET A 725 -30.49 -59.86 -2.97
C MET A 725 -31.28 -58.59 -3.32
N GLN A 726 -30.68 -57.67 -4.08
CA GLN A 726 -31.31 -56.42 -4.50
C GLN A 726 -31.83 -56.46 -5.93
N GLU A 727 -31.48 -57.49 -6.71
CA GLU A 727 -32.00 -57.66 -8.05
C GLU A 727 -33.41 -58.27 -8.01
N GLU A 728 -34.26 -57.82 -8.93
CA GLU A 728 -35.60 -58.38 -9.07
C GLU A 728 -35.49 -59.85 -9.49
N VAL A 729 -36.17 -60.71 -8.75
CA VAL A 729 -36.12 -62.17 -8.95
C VAL A 729 -36.48 -62.50 -10.40
N ALA A 730 -35.75 -63.45 -10.96
CA ALA A 730 -35.95 -63.93 -12.33
C ALA A 730 -35.61 -62.93 -13.46
N THR A 731 -34.93 -61.83 -13.17
CA THR A 731 -34.33 -60.97 -14.20
C THR A 731 -32.95 -61.48 -14.63
N PRO A 732 -32.46 -61.14 -15.84
CA PRO A 732 -31.10 -61.49 -16.27
C PRO A 732 -30.02 -61.11 -15.25
N ALA A 733 -30.10 -59.90 -14.68
CA ALA A 733 -29.16 -59.43 -13.65
C ALA A 733 -29.19 -60.27 -12.37
N TRP A 734 -30.36 -60.78 -11.97
CA TRP A 734 -30.50 -61.68 -10.82
C TRP A 734 -29.79 -63.02 -11.07
N TYR A 735 -29.95 -63.61 -12.26
CA TYR A 735 -29.24 -64.84 -12.62
C TYR A 735 -27.73 -64.63 -12.72
N GLU A 736 -27.27 -63.54 -13.35
CA GLU A 736 -25.85 -63.23 -13.50
C GLU A 736 -25.16 -63.06 -12.15
N THR A 737 -25.76 -62.27 -11.25
CA THR A 737 -25.18 -61.99 -9.92
C THR A 737 -25.16 -63.24 -9.04
N ARG A 738 -26.19 -64.09 -9.09
CA ARG A 738 -26.18 -65.39 -8.39
C ARG A 738 -25.14 -66.34 -8.92
N LEU A 739 -24.99 -66.40 -10.24
CA LEU A 739 -23.97 -67.23 -10.86
C LEU A 739 -22.56 -66.78 -10.48
N ALA A 740 -22.32 -65.46 -10.46
CA ALA A 740 -21.07 -64.87 -10.01
C ALA A 740 -20.79 -65.16 -8.52
N ALA A 741 -21.79 -64.98 -7.65
CA ALA A 741 -21.69 -65.31 -6.22
C ALA A 741 -21.35 -66.79 -6.00
N ALA A 742 -22.06 -67.70 -6.66
CA ALA A 742 -21.85 -69.13 -6.52
C ALA A 742 -20.46 -69.57 -7.06
N ARG A 743 -19.97 -68.95 -8.14
CA ARG A 743 -18.60 -69.17 -8.64
C ARG A 743 -17.54 -68.68 -7.64
N ALA A 744 -17.73 -67.50 -7.07
CA ALA A 744 -16.84 -66.96 -6.05
C ALA A 744 -16.86 -67.80 -4.76
N LEU A 745 -18.01 -68.36 -4.37
CA LEU A 745 -18.12 -69.33 -3.27
C LEU A 745 -17.37 -70.63 -3.55
N MET A 746 -17.42 -71.14 -4.78
CA MET A 746 -16.61 -72.29 -5.19
C MET A 746 -15.10 -71.97 -5.12
N ALA A 747 -14.70 -70.80 -5.62
CA ALA A 747 -13.31 -70.34 -5.58
C ALA A 747 -12.79 -70.07 -4.15
N SER A 748 -13.67 -69.78 -3.20
CA SER A 748 -13.34 -69.62 -1.76
C SER A 748 -13.48 -70.91 -0.95
N ASN A 749 -13.55 -72.07 -1.61
CA ASN A 749 -13.68 -73.40 -0.98
C ASN A 749 -14.92 -73.54 -0.06
N GLN A 750 -16.04 -72.94 -0.48
CA GLN A 750 -17.34 -73.04 0.22
C GLN A 750 -18.40 -73.71 -0.67
N PRO A 751 -18.19 -74.96 -1.13
CA PRO A 751 -19.08 -75.64 -2.08
C PRO A 751 -20.50 -75.85 -1.53
N GLY A 752 -20.67 -76.06 -0.22
CA GLY A 752 -22.00 -76.19 0.39
C GLY A 752 -22.86 -74.94 0.23
N LYS A 753 -22.28 -73.74 0.43
CA LYS A 753 -22.98 -72.47 0.21
C LYS A 753 -23.23 -72.20 -1.27
N ALA A 754 -22.28 -72.57 -2.14
CA ALA A 754 -22.47 -72.49 -3.58
C ALA A 754 -23.64 -73.40 -4.03
N CYS A 755 -23.69 -74.63 -3.52
CA CYS A 755 -24.77 -75.57 -3.80
C CYS A 755 -26.13 -75.01 -3.35
N GLN A 756 -26.23 -74.47 -2.15
CA GLN A 756 -27.44 -73.81 -1.66
C GLN A 756 -27.86 -72.65 -2.59
N SER A 757 -26.92 -71.79 -2.97
CA SER A 757 -27.20 -70.65 -3.87
C SER A 757 -27.72 -71.09 -5.24
N VAL A 758 -27.26 -72.23 -5.77
CA VAL A 758 -27.72 -72.80 -7.05
C VAL A 758 -29.09 -73.48 -6.89
N GLN A 759 -29.30 -74.25 -5.81
CA GLN A 759 -30.59 -74.88 -5.53
C GLN A 759 -31.73 -73.87 -5.34
N GLU A 760 -31.43 -72.72 -4.73
CA GLU A 760 -32.40 -71.62 -4.63
C GLU A 760 -32.84 -71.11 -6.01
N VAL A 761 -31.94 -71.06 -7.01
CA VAL A 761 -32.31 -70.64 -8.38
C VAL A 761 -33.31 -71.62 -8.99
N ASP A 762 -33.07 -72.93 -8.85
CA ASP A 762 -33.98 -73.98 -9.31
C ASP A 762 -35.34 -73.93 -8.59
N ALA A 763 -35.35 -73.63 -7.29
CA ALA A 763 -36.56 -73.55 -6.47
C ALA A 763 -37.43 -72.33 -6.79
N PHE A 764 -36.83 -71.17 -7.06
CA PHE A 764 -37.57 -69.94 -7.35
C PHE A 764 -38.08 -69.87 -8.81
N ARG A 765 -37.39 -70.50 -9.79
CA ARG A 765 -37.79 -70.49 -11.22
C ARG A 765 -37.30 -71.73 -12.00
N PRO A 766 -38.04 -72.85 -11.97
CA PRO A 766 -37.72 -74.05 -12.77
C PRO A 766 -37.87 -73.85 -14.30
N ASP A 767 -38.44 -72.72 -14.73
CA ASP A 767 -38.80 -72.37 -16.10
C ASP A 767 -37.77 -71.47 -16.83
N LEU A 768 -36.53 -71.35 -16.33
CA LEU A 768 -35.46 -70.59 -17.00
C LEU A 768 -35.31 -71.03 -18.47
N ARG A 769 -35.79 -70.19 -19.40
CA ARG A 769 -35.85 -70.49 -20.85
C ARG A 769 -34.54 -70.22 -21.58
N ASP A 770 -33.65 -69.42 -20.99
CA ASP A 770 -32.32 -69.15 -21.54
C ASP A 770 -31.41 -70.38 -21.37
N ARG A 771 -31.30 -71.17 -22.45
CA ARG A 771 -30.52 -72.42 -22.46
C ARG A 771 -29.05 -72.23 -22.01
N PRO A 772 -28.32 -71.19 -22.48
CA PRO A 772 -26.94 -70.96 -22.04
C PRO A 772 -26.80 -70.71 -20.54
N THR A 773 -27.65 -69.86 -19.95
CA THR A 773 -27.60 -69.57 -18.51
C THR A 773 -28.02 -70.78 -17.68
N LYS A 774 -29.03 -71.53 -18.14
CA LYS A 774 -29.42 -72.80 -17.50
C LYS A 774 -28.28 -73.81 -17.48
N GLN A 775 -27.53 -73.96 -18.58
CA GLN A 775 -26.37 -74.85 -18.61
C GLN A 775 -25.27 -74.41 -17.62
N LYS A 776 -24.99 -73.11 -17.52
CA LYS A 776 -23.98 -72.59 -16.56
C LYS A 776 -24.33 -72.93 -15.11
N PHE A 777 -25.62 -72.91 -14.73
CA PHE A 777 -26.06 -73.31 -13.40
C PHE A 777 -25.99 -74.82 -13.19
N LEU A 778 -26.38 -75.63 -14.19
CA LEU A 778 -26.26 -77.09 -14.14
C LEU A 778 -24.80 -77.55 -13.96
N ASP A 779 -23.88 -76.97 -14.74
CA ASP A 779 -22.45 -77.27 -14.64
C ASP A 779 -21.89 -76.91 -13.25
N LEU A 780 -22.38 -75.81 -12.67
CA LEU A 780 -21.99 -75.39 -11.33
C LEU A 780 -22.61 -76.28 -10.25
N ALA A 781 -23.86 -76.74 -10.44
CA ALA A 781 -24.54 -77.66 -9.53
C ALA A 781 -23.82 -79.02 -9.45
N VAL A 782 -23.38 -79.57 -10.58
CA VAL A 782 -22.58 -80.81 -10.60
C VAL A 782 -21.32 -80.66 -9.74
N LYS A 783 -20.61 -79.54 -9.89
CA LYS A 783 -19.37 -79.27 -9.16
C LYS A 783 -19.59 -78.94 -7.68
N ALA A 784 -20.65 -78.20 -7.35
CA ALA A 784 -20.89 -77.69 -6.00
C ALA A 784 -21.66 -78.67 -5.10
N CYS A 785 -22.59 -79.44 -5.68
CA CYS A 785 -23.51 -80.30 -4.94
C CYS A 785 -23.12 -81.79 -4.95
N ASN A 786 -22.00 -82.18 -5.57
CA ASN A 786 -21.62 -83.58 -5.79
C ASN A 786 -22.74 -84.43 -6.44
N LYS A 787 -23.51 -83.84 -7.38
CA LYS A 787 -24.52 -84.58 -8.15
C LYS A 787 -23.86 -85.30 -9.33
N PRO A 788 -24.19 -86.57 -9.61
CA PRO A 788 -23.68 -87.27 -10.80
C PRO A 788 -24.16 -86.56 -12.09
N GLN A 789 -23.30 -86.49 -13.10
CA GLN A 789 -23.64 -85.94 -14.42
C GLN A 789 -24.73 -86.82 -15.05
N GLY A 790 -25.92 -86.26 -15.24
CA GLY A 790 -27.06 -86.91 -15.91
C GLY A 790 -27.31 -86.29 -17.28
#